data_AF-A0AAU9K179-F1
#
_entry.id   AF-A0AAU9K179-F1
#
_cell.length_a   1.000
_cell.length_b   1.000
_cell.length_c   1.000
_cell.angle_alpha   90.00
_cell.angle_beta   90.00
_cell.angle_gamma   90.00
#
_symmetry.space_group_name_H-M   'P 1'
#
loop_
_entity.id
_entity.type
_entity.pdbx_description
1 polymer ?
#
loop_
_entity_poly.entity_id
_entity_poly.type
_entity_poly.pdbx_seq_one_letter_code
_entity_poly.pdbx_strand_id
1 'polypeptide(L)'
;MILPINFPQSSINCGQEDGQSFLPMENNTTIFNLDTSESPIVIPQIQPKRRLQEKMISFLESNSLLAFMTIITIYALFGDDIRLAAFSKDEDDIFFSLATVCFALFSIELILSCLYKPDYIFSMYFLLDLLSTLSLITDIGWIYESMIGVDSNSSKNASNIQNASKISRAGTRTTKYVRIIRLVRLLRVVKLYKNANVAITKTGTEEIEAAVIPKESQVGKRFSDLTIKRVIIIVLLMLFILPFFDTDFYDSDPTSWNFGLDEVIAFEGRRGFWGVVEEYWNYHVNDTRPIIYLYLEFSNGTNYTREGDADYTNLRYNEFETSGNDSSFSVFDIRADTRLAAILNICQTIFICFVFTVAVFYFTKDTTNLVIAPIEKMVQRVTEIAKNPISAYKKKDIDKGKKKKFCFCFSLGTGENGKYEAALLEDTMNKIGALLALGFGEAGASIISSNMETGDLQFKKGSRIVAIFGFCDIRNFIDTTEVLQEKAMIFVNEIAKIVHRTIDVYQGAANKNIGDSFLIVWKFKPKDFSISSNNIIRRNSSSRKAEYLPDLALLAFLKILAKINKDSSILKYRQSEGLNKKMKNFEVKMGFGLNFGWAIEGAIGSKFKIDASYLSPHVNLASRLEAATKQYGVPLILSGALYDLFSPAVKAFCRHIDTVTIKGSNTPIRIYTSDCDFSELSPSRSKPKTKENSNLKRKALKKKLEDRSWNPIDSFSESRSVTIMRRSFKKEFFETFESGFTLYLAKDWRSAYGKFEKCLKMKPKDGPSLRLLEFISGNGFQPSPSWEGYRALNDK
;
A
#
# COMPACT_ATOMS: atom_id res chain seq x y z
N MET A 1 14.86 12.33 64.20
CA MET A 1 15.89 13.23 64.75
C MET A 1 16.97 13.39 63.69
N ILE A 2 17.39 14.64 63.45
CA ILE A 2 18.49 15.09 62.55
C ILE A 2 18.14 15.34 61.06
N LEU A 3 17.60 16.55 60.87
CA LEU A 3 17.76 17.63 59.87
C LEU A 3 18.54 17.44 58.53
N PRO A 4 18.15 18.20 57.48
CA PRO A 4 18.85 18.32 56.18
C PRO A 4 19.85 19.49 56.15
N ILE A 5 20.83 19.43 55.23
CA ILE A 5 21.81 20.51 54.97
C ILE A 5 21.64 21.00 53.53
N ASN A 6 21.72 22.32 53.35
CA ASN A 6 21.43 23.10 52.16
C ASN A 6 22.71 23.78 51.60
N PHE A 7 22.81 23.82 50.26
CA PHE A 7 23.41 24.85 49.36
C PHE A 7 24.94 25.13 49.39
N PRO A 8 25.56 25.53 48.24
CA PRO A 8 25.31 26.83 47.58
C PRO A 8 25.26 26.88 46.04
N GLN A 9 24.69 28.00 45.58
CA GLN A 9 24.66 28.54 44.22
C GLN A 9 26.04 29.02 43.76
N SER A 10 26.29 28.98 42.44
CA SER A 10 27.22 29.88 41.76
C SER A 10 26.65 30.27 40.39
N SER A 11 26.48 31.58 40.22
CA SER A 11 26.17 32.32 39.00
C SER A 11 27.37 32.36 38.05
N ILE A 12 27.12 32.43 36.74
CA ILE A 12 27.85 33.25 35.74
C ILE A 12 26.91 33.48 34.54
N ASN A 13 26.95 34.71 34.06
CA ASN A 13 26.03 35.42 33.18
C ASN A 13 26.29 35.25 31.67
N CYS A 14 25.30 35.76 30.93
CA CYS A 14 25.38 36.54 29.67
C CYS A 14 25.18 35.83 28.32
N GLY A 15 24.16 36.35 27.62
CA GLY A 15 23.84 36.08 26.22
C GLY A 15 22.39 36.49 25.89
N GLN A 16 22.07 37.77 26.07
CA GLN A 16 20.88 38.43 25.49
C GLN A 16 21.08 38.64 23.98
N GLU A 17 20.00 38.51 23.22
CA GLU A 17 19.53 39.40 22.14
C GLU A 17 18.16 38.85 21.71
N ASP A 18 17.07 39.45 22.21
CA ASP A 18 16.20 40.41 21.50
C ASP A 18 15.03 39.69 20.81
N GLY A 19 13.75 39.93 21.08
CA GLY A 19 13.11 41.10 21.66
C GLY A 19 12.12 41.66 20.65
N GLN A 20 10.83 41.38 20.81
CA GLN A 20 9.68 42.21 20.39
C GLN A 20 8.41 41.55 20.98
N SER A 21 8.02 41.90 22.20
CA SER A 21 7.18 43.05 22.62
C SER A 21 5.68 42.79 22.50
N PHE A 22 4.99 42.48 23.63
CA PHE A 22 4.22 43.41 24.53
C PHE A 22 2.91 43.86 23.81
N LEU A 23 1.65 43.72 24.26
CA LEU A 23 0.91 43.66 25.56
C LEU A 23 -0.61 43.36 25.26
N PRO A 24 -1.59 43.49 26.20
CA PRO A 24 -1.93 42.59 27.30
C PRO A 24 -3.44 42.22 27.30
N MET A 25 -3.85 41.54 28.38
CA MET A 25 -5.19 41.05 28.67
C MET A 25 -6.32 42.10 28.70
N GLU A 26 -7.52 41.67 28.29
CA GLU A 26 -8.76 42.11 28.93
C GLU A 26 -9.70 40.92 29.19
N ASN A 27 -10.24 40.92 30.40
CA ASN A 27 -11.20 39.96 30.94
C ASN A 27 -12.53 40.05 30.20
N ASN A 28 -13.16 38.91 29.93
CA ASN A 28 -14.61 38.79 30.07
C ASN A 28 -15.04 37.34 30.33
N THR A 29 -15.53 37.13 31.54
CA THR A 29 -16.33 35.99 31.97
C THR A 29 -17.67 35.97 31.24
N THR A 30 -17.94 34.93 30.45
CA THR A 30 -19.30 34.56 30.04
C THR A 30 -19.42 33.04 29.89
N ILE A 31 -20.04 32.44 30.91
CA ILE A 31 -20.96 31.30 30.90
C ILE A 31 -20.97 30.48 29.59
N PHE A 32 -20.35 29.28 29.60
CA PHE A 32 -20.56 28.27 28.56
C PHE A 32 -21.87 27.52 28.82
N ASN A 33 -22.92 27.87 28.06
CA ASN A 33 -24.08 27.03 27.89
C ASN A 33 -23.73 25.80 27.05
N LEU A 34 -24.15 24.63 27.53
CA LEU A 34 -24.21 23.39 26.77
C LEU A 34 -25.30 23.52 25.70
N ASP A 35 -24.92 23.82 24.46
CA ASP A 35 -25.78 23.57 23.30
C ASP A 35 -25.39 22.25 22.63
N THR A 36 -26.23 21.27 22.88
CA THR A 36 -26.48 20.13 22.00
C THR A 36 -26.94 20.64 20.64
N SER A 37 -26.03 20.71 19.68
CA SER A 37 -26.39 20.62 18.27
C SER A 37 -25.31 19.85 17.52
N GLU A 38 -25.70 18.71 16.96
CA GLU A 38 -24.96 18.05 15.91
C GLU A 38 -24.79 19.06 14.77
N SER A 39 -23.58 19.54 14.55
CA SER A 39 -23.26 20.24 13.31
C SER A 39 -23.31 19.19 12.19
N PRO A 40 -24.16 19.37 11.17
CA PRO A 40 -24.14 18.47 10.03
C PRO A 40 -22.76 18.59 9.38
N ILE A 41 -22.20 17.43 9.00
CA ILE A 41 -21.01 17.33 8.18
C ILE A 41 -21.19 18.27 6.98
N VAL A 42 -20.48 19.40 6.98
CA VAL A 42 -20.40 20.28 5.82
C VAL A 42 -19.60 19.52 4.76
N ILE A 43 -20.32 18.81 3.89
CA ILE A 43 -19.76 18.31 2.64
C ILE A 43 -19.29 19.55 1.88
N PRO A 44 -18.01 19.67 1.49
CA PRO A 44 -17.56 20.82 0.73
C PRO A 44 -18.40 20.91 -0.56
N GLN A 45 -19.16 21.99 -0.72
CA GLN A 45 -19.85 22.24 -1.98
C GLN A 45 -18.79 22.51 -3.05
N ILE A 46 -18.56 21.50 -3.90
CA ILE A 46 -17.64 21.58 -5.03
C ILE A 46 -18.20 22.61 -6.02
N GLN A 47 -17.47 23.72 -6.21
CA GLN A 47 -17.85 24.79 -7.14
C GLN A 47 -18.17 24.26 -8.55
N PRO A 48 -19.17 24.82 -9.27
CA PRO A 48 -19.65 24.31 -10.56
C PRO A 48 -18.56 24.27 -11.66
N LYS A 49 -17.56 25.16 -11.61
CA LYS A 49 -16.40 25.13 -12.53
C LYS A 49 -15.60 23.81 -12.45
N ARG A 50 -15.46 23.20 -11.27
CA ARG A 50 -14.72 21.93 -11.11
C ARG A 50 -15.45 20.73 -11.71
N ARG A 51 -16.79 20.70 -11.65
CA ARG A 51 -17.60 19.62 -12.25
C ARG A 51 -17.55 19.61 -13.77
N LEU A 52 -17.58 20.78 -14.42
CA LEU A 52 -17.46 20.87 -15.87
C LEU A 52 -16.05 20.47 -16.32
N GLN A 53 -15.02 20.92 -15.59
CA GLN A 53 -13.62 20.56 -15.86
C GLN A 53 -13.40 19.04 -15.76
N GLU A 54 -13.89 18.38 -14.71
CA GLU A 54 -13.78 16.92 -14.54
C GLU A 54 -14.50 16.14 -15.66
N LYS A 55 -15.69 16.59 -16.08
CA LYS A 55 -16.41 16.00 -17.21
C LYS A 55 -15.67 16.18 -18.53
N MET A 56 -15.12 17.36 -18.78
CA MET A 56 -14.36 17.64 -20.01
C MET A 56 -13.03 16.87 -20.04
N ILE A 57 -12.33 16.75 -18.91
CA ILE A 57 -11.13 15.90 -18.81
C ILE A 57 -11.48 14.43 -19.10
N SER A 58 -12.55 13.92 -18.49
CA SER A 58 -13.03 12.55 -18.72
C SER A 58 -13.41 12.31 -20.19
N PHE A 59 -14.03 13.29 -20.85
CA PHE A 59 -14.34 13.23 -22.27
C PHE A 59 -13.07 13.24 -23.15
N LEU A 60 -12.12 14.14 -22.87
CA LEU A 60 -10.85 14.23 -23.60
C LEU A 60 -9.96 12.98 -23.45
N GLU A 61 -10.10 12.26 -22.34
CA GLU A 61 -9.38 11.01 -22.05
C GLU A 61 -10.19 9.75 -22.41
N SER A 62 -11.38 9.92 -23.00
CA SER A 62 -12.22 8.79 -23.40
C SER A 62 -11.55 7.96 -24.51
N ASN A 63 -11.64 6.63 -24.40
CA ASN A 63 -11.05 5.73 -25.39
C ASN A 63 -11.67 5.93 -26.79
N SER A 64 -12.93 6.35 -26.88
CA SER A 64 -13.61 6.63 -28.15
C SER A 64 -13.04 7.84 -28.86
N LEU A 65 -12.89 8.97 -28.15
CA LEU A 65 -12.28 10.17 -28.73
C LEU A 65 -10.82 9.91 -29.12
N LEU A 66 -10.09 9.18 -28.27
CA LEU A 66 -8.69 8.84 -28.52
C LEU A 66 -8.52 7.94 -29.76
N ALA A 67 -9.42 6.96 -29.96
CA ALA A 67 -9.44 6.15 -31.18
C ALA A 67 -9.80 6.97 -32.42
N PHE A 68 -10.81 7.86 -32.32
CA PHE A 68 -11.20 8.75 -33.41
C PHE A 68 -10.07 9.69 -33.84
N MET A 69 -9.40 10.34 -32.89
CA MET A 69 -8.25 11.21 -33.18
C MET A 69 -7.05 10.43 -33.73
N THR A 70 -6.91 9.14 -33.38
CA THR A 70 -5.88 8.26 -33.98
C THR A 70 -6.15 8.03 -35.47
N ILE A 71 -7.40 7.80 -35.88
CA ILE A 71 -7.79 7.63 -37.29
C ILE A 71 -7.48 8.90 -38.09
N ILE A 72 -7.82 10.07 -37.54
CA ILE A 72 -7.49 11.37 -38.15
C ILE A 72 -5.98 11.57 -38.26
N THR A 73 -5.22 11.13 -37.24
CA THR A 73 -3.76 11.19 -37.27
C THR A 73 -3.16 10.31 -38.36
N ILE A 74 -3.75 9.15 -38.65
CA ILE A 74 -3.32 8.27 -39.76
C ILE A 74 -3.54 8.99 -41.10
N TYR A 75 -4.70 9.62 -41.32
CA TYR A 75 -4.93 10.43 -42.52
C TYR A 75 -3.93 11.58 -42.61
N ALA A 76 -3.72 12.32 -41.53
CA ALA A 76 -2.74 13.40 -41.45
C ALA A 76 -1.30 12.93 -41.69
N LEU A 77 -1.01 11.62 -41.62
CA LEU A 77 0.32 11.09 -41.88
C LEU A 77 0.51 10.69 -43.35
N PHE A 78 -0.52 10.11 -43.99
CA PHE A 78 -0.42 9.53 -45.33
C PHE A 78 -1.16 10.29 -46.43
N GLY A 79 -2.09 11.18 -46.08
CA GLY A 79 -3.07 11.76 -47.01
C GLY A 79 -2.44 12.46 -48.21
N ASP A 80 -1.40 13.27 -48.00
CA ASP A 80 -0.72 13.99 -49.09
C ASP A 80 0.16 13.06 -49.96
N ASP A 81 0.81 12.05 -49.39
CA ASP A 81 1.56 11.07 -50.19
C ASP A 81 0.61 10.19 -51.02
N ILE A 82 -0.58 9.85 -50.50
CA ILE A 82 -1.63 9.15 -51.24
C ILE A 82 -2.13 10.00 -52.41
N ARG A 83 -2.35 11.31 -52.18
CA ARG A 83 -2.74 12.29 -53.21
C ARG A 83 -1.72 12.31 -54.37
N LEU A 84 -0.43 12.40 -54.05
CA LEU A 84 0.65 12.43 -55.05
C LEU A 84 0.87 11.08 -55.75
N ALA A 85 0.67 9.96 -55.06
CA ALA A 85 0.91 8.63 -55.63
C ALA A 85 -0.20 8.17 -56.59
N ALA A 86 -1.47 8.45 -56.28
CA ALA A 86 -2.62 7.81 -56.93
C ALA A 86 -3.55 8.74 -57.71
N PHE A 87 -3.56 10.06 -57.44
CA PHE A 87 -4.60 10.96 -57.93
C PHE A 87 -4.05 12.08 -58.83
N SER A 88 -4.86 12.53 -59.80
CA SER A 88 -4.56 13.67 -60.67
C SER A 88 -4.85 15.00 -59.98
N LYS A 89 -4.39 16.11 -60.59
CA LYS A 89 -4.54 17.48 -60.07
C LYS A 89 -6.01 17.87 -59.81
N ASP A 90 -6.94 17.38 -60.62
CA ASP A 90 -8.38 17.73 -60.51
C ASP A 90 -9.02 17.30 -59.18
N GLU A 91 -8.42 16.33 -58.49
CA GLU A 91 -8.95 15.80 -57.23
C GLU A 91 -8.30 16.44 -55.99
N ASP A 92 -7.35 17.38 -56.17
CA ASP A 92 -6.59 17.99 -55.08
C ASP A 92 -7.48 18.76 -54.09
N ASP A 93 -8.55 19.40 -54.57
CA ASP A 93 -9.50 20.15 -53.74
C ASP A 93 -10.16 19.27 -52.66
N ILE A 94 -10.41 17.99 -52.98
CA ILE A 94 -11.00 17.04 -52.03
C ILE A 94 -10.00 16.79 -50.88
N PHE A 95 -8.73 16.55 -51.20
CA PHE A 95 -7.69 16.31 -50.20
C PHE A 95 -7.40 17.54 -49.34
N PHE A 96 -7.40 18.74 -49.94
CA PHE A 96 -7.25 20.00 -49.21
C PHE A 96 -8.44 20.27 -48.29
N SER A 97 -9.66 19.94 -48.70
CA SER A 97 -10.85 20.05 -47.84
C SER A 97 -10.76 19.13 -46.62
N LEU A 98 -10.32 17.88 -46.82
CA LEU A 98 -10.11 16.90 -45.76
C LEU A 98 -8.97 17.31 -44.82
N ALA A 99 -7.87 17.86 -45.35
CA ALA A 99 -6.77 18.40 -44.55
C ALA A 99 -7.23 19.58 -43.67
N THR A 100 -8.10 20.43 -44.19
CA THR A 100 -8.72 21.55 -43.45
C THR A 100 -9.60 21.04 -42.30
N VAL A 101 -10.40 20.00 -42.53
CA VAL A 101 -11.19 19.34 -41.46
C VAL A 101 -10.27 18.76 -40.39
N CYS A 102 -9.19 18.10 -40.76
CA CYS A 102 -8.21 17.56 -39.82
C CYS A 102 -7.56 18.67 -38.98
N PHE A 103 -7.16 19.77 -39.61
CA PHE A 103 -6.60 20.94 -38.93
C PHE A 103 -7.59 21.53 -37.91
N ALA A 104 -8.87 21.66 -38.28
CA ALA A 104 -9.91 22.15 -37.38
C ALA A 104 -10.09 21.23 -36.16
N LEU A 105 -10.20 19.91 -36.38
CA LEU A 105 -10.38 18.94 -35.30
C LEU A 105 -9.18 18.92 -34.32
N PHE A 106 -7.96 19.02 -34.85
CA PHE A 106 -6.78 19.10 -33.99
C PHE A 106 -6.66 20.43 -33.25
N SER A 107 -7.05 21.54 -33.87
CA SER A 107 -7.09 22.85 -33.22
C SER A 107 -8.12 22.87 -32.09
N ILE A 108 -9.29 22.28 -32.30
CA ILE A 108 -10.31 22.11 -31.26
C ILE A 108 -9.76 21.30 -30.09
N GLU A 109 -9.11 20.17 -30.36
CA GLU A 109 -8.51 19.35 -29.30
C GLU A 109 -7.42 20.09 -28.52
N LEU A 110 -6.56 20.84 -29.22
CA LEU A 110 -5.51 21.64 -28.60
C LEU A 110 -6.10 22.72 -27.69
N ILE A 111 -7.11 23.46 -28.17
CA ILE A 111 -7.80 24.51 -27.39
C ILE A 111 -8.49 23.91 -26.17
N LEU A 112 -9.25 22.82 -26.34
CA LEU A 112 -9.91 22.14 -25.22
C LEU A 112 -8.91 21.62 -24.19
N SER A 113 -7.76 21.12 -24.64
CA SER A 113 -6.68 20.68 -23.75
C SER A 113 -6.06 21.85 -22.97
N CYS A 114 -5.84 23.01 -23.60
CA CYS A 114 -5.37 24.22 -22.94
C CYS A 114 -6.35 24.77 -21.90
N LEU A 115 -7.65 24.67 -22.15
CA LEU A 115 -8.69 25.21 -21.27
C LEU A 115 -8.97 24.33 -20.04
N TYR A 116 -8.95 23.00 -20.22
CA TYR A 116 -9.45 22.08 -19.19
C TYR A 116 -8.39 21.23 -18.50
N LYS A 117 -7.25 20.92 -19.14
CA LYS A 117 -6.20 20.11 -18.51
C LYS A 117 -5.27 21.01 -17.65
N PRO A 118 -5.17 20.77 -16.33
CA PRO A 118 -4.24 21.51 -15.49
C PRO A 118 -2.79 21.21 -15.91
N ASP A 119 -1.93 22.23 -15.87
CA ASP A 119 -0.50 22.15 -16.22
C ASP A 119 -0.19 21.69 -17.66
N TYR A 120 -1.16 21.82 -18.59
CA TYR A 120 -0.95 21.48 -20.00
C TYR A 120 -0.16 22.55 -20.75
N ILE A 121 -0.45 23.83 -20.49
CA ILE A 121 0.22 24.97 -21.12
C ILE A 121 1.72 24.94 -20.73
N PHE A 122 2.62 25.10 -21.70
CA PHE A 122 4.07 24.91 -21.57
C PHE A 122 4.55 23.50 -21.20
N SER A 123 3.65 22.50 -21.19
CA SER A 123 4.09 21.11 -21.13
C SER A 123 4.76 20.69 -22.43
N MET A 124 5.61 19.66 -22.36
CA MET A 124 6.18 19.06 -23.57
C MET A 124 5.09 18.54 -24.53
N TYR A 125 3.98 18.02 -23.99
CA TYR A 125 2.86 17.53 -24.79
C TYR A 125 2.17 18.66 -25.57
N PHE A 126 2.05 19.85 -24.96
CA PHE A 126 1.54 21.04 -25.64
C PHE A 126 2.43 21.45 -26.81
N LEU A 127 3.75 21.50 -26.63
CA LEU A 127 4.66 21.88 -27.71
C LEU A 127 4.56 20.91 -28.91
N LEU A 128 4.44 19.61 -28.63
CA LEU A 128 4.30 18.58 -29.66
C LEU A 128 2.95 18.63 -30.39
N ASP A 129 1.87 18.82 -29.64
CA ASP A 129 0.53 18.93 -30.21
C ASP A 129 0.38 20.23 -31.02
N LEU A 130 1.04 21.32 -30.60
CA LEU A 130 1.11 22.57 -31.34
C LEU A 130 1.93 22.43 -32.64
N LEU A 131 3.13 21.85 -32.56
CA LEU A 131 3.99 21.64 -33.75
C LEU A 131 3.29 20.74 -34.78
N SER A 132 2.64 19.67 -34.32
CA SER A 132 1.89 18.78 -35.20
C SER A 132 0.62 19.42 -35.77
N THR A 133 -0.09 20.29 -35.04
CA THR A 133 -1.19 21.08 -35.64
C THR A 133 -0.70 22.08 -36.67
N LEU A 134 0.39 22.80 -36.37
CA LEU A 134 0.95 23.79 -37.29
C LEU A 134 1.51 23.14 -38.55
N SER A 135 2.07 21.95 -38.43
CA SER A 135 2.55 21.21 -39.60
C SER A 135 1.45 20.94 -40.62
N LEU A 136 0.17 20.83 -40.24
CA LEU A 136 -0.92 20.54 -41.20
C LEU A 136 -1.26 21.71 -42.12
N ILE A 137 -0.83 22.91 -41.77
CA ILE A 137 -1.03 24.11 -42.58
C ILE A 137 -0.34 23.96 -43.94
N THR A 138 0.80 23.26 -44.00
CA THR A 138 1.56 23.04 -45.25
C THR A 138 0.88 22.09 -46.22
N ASP A 139 -0.09 21.29 -45.77
CA ASP A 139 -0.82 20.35 -46.64
C ASP A 139 -2.12 20.98 -47.20
N ILE A 140 -2.43 22.22 -46.80
CA ILE A 140 -3.57 22.97 -47.32
C ILE A 140 -3.07 23.81 -48.50
N GLY A 141 -3.29 23.33 -49.73
CA GLY A 141 -2.68 23.88 -50.94
C GLY A 141 -2.81 25.39 -51.10
N TRP A 142 -4.03 25.92 -51.02
CA TRP A 142 -4.29 27.36 -51.16
C TRP A 142 -3.64 28.23 -50.07
N ILE A 143 -3.48 27.71 -48.85
CA ILE A 143 -2.77 28.43 -47.78
C ILE A 143 -1.25 28.38 -48.01
N TYR A 144 -0.75 27.21 -48.42
CA TYR A 144 0.67 27.00 -48.69
C TYR A 144 1.15 27.81 -49.90
N GLU A 145 0.37 27.86 -50.97
CA GLU A 145 0.63 28.65 -52.18
C GLU A 145 0.64 30.16 -51.87
N SER A 146 -0.32 30.62 -51.06
CA SER A 146 -0.36 32.01 -50.57
C SER A 146 0.82 32.35 -49.66
N MET A 147 1.25 31.42 -48.81
CA MET A 147 2.42 31.58 -47.93
C MET A 147 3.74 31.68 -48.71
N ILE A 148 3.83 31.01 -49.86
CA ILE A 148 5.01 31.06 -50.75
C ILE A 148 4.97 32.28 -51.69
N GLY A 149 3.87 33.04 -51.70
CA GLY A 149 3.73 34.25 -52.51
C GLY A 149 3.42 33.96 -53.99
N VAL A 150 2.81 32.82 -54.28
CA VAL A 150 2.37 32.43 -55.64
C VAL A 150 0.91 32.84 -55.82
N ASP A 151 0.67 34.01 -56.40
CA ASP A 151 -0.69 34.44 -56.77
C ASP A 151 -1.17 33.71 -58.03
N SER A 152 -2.33 33.04 -57.94
CA SER A 152 -2.99 32.34 -59.04
C SER A 152 -3.36 33.22 -60.24
N ASN A 153 -3.33 34.55 -60.08
CA ASN A 153 -3.64 35.53 -61.13
C ASN A 153 -2.40 36.08 -61.87
N SER A 154 -1.18 35.64 -61.54
CA SER A 154 0.09 36.14 -62.12
C SER A 154 0.74 35.12 -63.08
N SER A 155 -0.04 34.55 -63.99
CA SER A 155 0.32 33.34 -64.76
C SER A 155 1.15 33.54 -66.03
N LYS A 156 1.84 34.69 -66.22
CA LYS A 156 2.52 34.98 -67.51
C LYS A 156 4.02 35.28 -67.45
N ASN A 157 4.66 35.25 -66.27
CA ASN A 157 6.10 35.47 -66.15
C ASN A 157 6.84 34.13 -65.94
N ALA A 158 7.72 33.77 -66.87
CA ALA A 158 8.56 32.57 -66.81
C ALA A 158 9.40 32.48 -65.51
N SER A 159 9.93 33.62 -65.06
CA SER A 159 10.69 33.75 -63.81
C SER A 159 9.88 33.38 -62.56
N ASN A 160 8.58 33.72 -62.54
CA ASN A 160 7.69 33.40 -61.43
C ASN A 160 7.35 31.90 -61.39
N ILE A 161 7.17 31.26 -62.55
CA ILE A 161 6.90 29.81 -62.66
C ILE A 161 8.16 28.99 -62.31
N GLN A 162 9.33 29.47 -62.73
CA GLN A 162 10.62 28.86 -62.38
C GLN A 162 10.91 28.97 -60.88
N ASN A 163 10.67 30.14 -60.28
CA ASN A 163 10.80 30.32 -58.84
C ASN A 163 9.75 29.51 -58.09
N ALA A 164 8.50 29.47 -58.55
CA ALA A 164 7.44 28.68 -57.92
C ALA A 164 7.72 27.17 -57.93
N SER A 165 8.23 26.61 -59.04
CA SER A 165 8.61 25.19 -59.13
C SER A 165 9.81 24.84 -58.23
N LYS A 166 10.86 25.67 -58.24
CA LYS A 166 12.04 25.52 -57.35
C LYS A 166 11.66 25.64 -55.86
N ILE A 167 10.85 26.64 -55.51
CA ILE A 167 10.41 26.87 -54.13
C ILE A 167 9.41 25.78 -53.69
N SER A 168 8.51 25.33 -54.56
CA SER A 168 7.60 24.22 -54.27
C SER A 168 8.38 22.95 -53.97
N ARG A 169 9.42 22.60 -54.74
CA ARG A 169 10.27 21.43 -54.49
C ARG A 169 11.13 21.58 -53.23
N ALA A 170 11.77 22.72 -53.00
CA ALA A 170 12.52 22.98 -51.75
C ALA A 170 11.59 22.93 -50.51
N GLY A 171 10.37 23.43 -50.67
CA GLY A 171 9.32 23.38 -49.66
C GLY A 171 8.81 21.97 -49.40
N THR A 172 8.63 21.11 -50.42
CA THR A 172 8.22 19.70 -50.23
C THR A 172 9.24 18.90 -49.40
N ARG A 173 10.54 19.18 -49.52
CA ARG A 173 11.60 18.56 -48.70
C ARG A 173 11.46 18.96 -47.23
N THR A 174 11.25 20.25 -46.96
CA THR A 174 11.06 20.76 -45.59
C THR A 174 9.74 20.27 -44.99
N THR A 175 8.67 20.27 -45.78
CA THR A 175 7.35 19.75 -45.41
C THR A 175 7.39 18.25 -45.08
N LYS A 176 8.19 17.45 -45.79
CA LYS A 176 8.44 16.03 -45.48
C LYS A 176 9.00 15.84 -44.07
N TYR A 177 9.97 16.64 -43.66
CA TYR A 177 10.60 16.54 -42.34
C TYR A 177 9.72 17.08 -41.22
N VAL A 178 8.96 18.14 -41.49
CA VAL A 178 7.99 18.68 -40.54
C VAL A 178 6.80 17.72 -40.33
N ARG A 179 6.41 16.93 -41.36
CA ARG A 179 5.40 15.86 -41.27
C ARG A 179 5.77 14.74 -40.30
N ILE A 180 7.06 14.42 -40.18
CA ILE A 180 7.56 13.38 -39.25
C ILE A 180 7.24 13.71 -37.78
N ILE A 181 7.16 15.00 -37.41
CA ILE A 181 6.78 15.42 -36.05
C ILE A 181 5.37 14.93 -35.67
N ARG A 182 4.50 14.69 -36.66
CA ARG A 182 3.15 14.13 -36.45
C ARG A 182 3.17 12.67 -35.97
N LEU A 183 4.25 11.91 -36.19
CA LEU A 183 4.41 10.54 -35.67
C LEU A 183 4.35 10.48 -34.14
N VAL A 184 4.74 11.55 -33.46
CA VAL A 184 4.63 11.65 -32.00
C VAL A 184 3.18 11.52 -31.54
N ARG A 185 2.20 11.89 -32.36
CA ARG A 185 0.79 11.71 -32.02
C ARG A 185 0.34 10.25 -32.02
N LEU A 186 1.03 9.35 -32.71
CA LEU A 186 0.75 7.90 -32.64
C LEU A 186 1.04 7.31 -31.25
N LEU A 187 1.76 8.01 -30.37
CA LEU A 187 1.92 7.62 -28.96
C LEU A 187 0.61 7.61 -28.19
N ARG A 188 -0.40 8.33 -28.66
CA ARG A 188 -1.74 8.28 -28.09
C ARG A 188 -2.34 6.87 -28.18
N VAL A 189 -1.89 6.05 -29.12
CA VAL A 189 -2.19 4.61 -29.22
C VAL A 189 -1.61 3.82 -28.04
N VAL A 190 -0.47 4.24 -27.48
CA VAL A 190 0.12 3.62 -26.30
C VAL A 190 -0.76 3.85 -25.07
N LYS A 191 -1.37 5.04 -24.97
CA LYS A 191 -2.38 5.33 -23.93
C LYS A 191 -3.64 4.48 -24.12
N LEU A 192 -4.12 4.29 -25.35
CA LEU A 192 -5.20 3.33 -25.66
C LEU A 192 -4.82 1.92 -25.21
N TYR A 193 -3.61 1.46 -25.52
CA TYR A 193 -3.12 0.13 -25.14
C TYR A 193 -3.05 -0.05 -23.62
N LYS A 194 -2.52 0.94 -22.88
CA LYS A 194 -2.50 0.92 -21.41
C LYS A 194 -3.92 0.83 -20.84
N ASN A 195 -4.84 1.65 -21.35
CA ASN A 195 -6.24 1.66 -20.93
C ASN A 195 -6.96 0.35 -21.26
N ALA A 196 -6.69 -0.25 -22.43
CA ALA A 196 -7.24 -1.53 -22.85
C ALA A 196 -6.72 -2.68 -21.99
N ASN A 197 -5.42 -2.73 -21.68
CA ASN A 197 -4.86 -3.73 -20.77
C ASN A 197 -5.46 -3.65 -19.36
N VAL A 198 -5.70 -2.44 -18.86
CA VAL A 198 -6.39 -2.22 -17.57
C VAL A 198 -7.86 -2.68 -17.63
N ALA A 199 -8.51 -2.59 -18.79
CA ALA A 199 -9.86 -3.10 -18.99
C ALA A 199 -9.89 -4.64 -19.11
N ILE A 200 -8.91 -5.24 -19.78
CA ILE A 200 -8.77 -6.70 -19.92
C ILE A 200 -8.46 -7.37 -18.58
N THR A 201 -7.62 -6.73 -17.74
CA THR A 201 -7.39 -7.23 -16.37
C THR A 201 -8.63 -7.10 -15.48
N LYS A 202 -9.58 -6.20 -15.78
CA LYS A 202 -10.87 -6.11 -15.07
C LYS A 202 -11.84 -7.23 -15.44
N THR A 203 -11.81 -7.71 -16.69
CA THR A 203 -12.76 -8.74 -17.17
C THR A 203 -12.28 -10.17 -16.90
N GLY A 204 -10.98 -10.41 -16.71
CA GLY A 204 -10.42 -11.74 -16.47
C GLY A 204 -10.53 -12.27 -15.02
N THR A 205 -10.95 -11.45 -14.05
CA THR A 205 -11.15 -11.86 -12.66
C THR A 205 -12.63 -11.92 -12.32
N GLU A 206 -13.24 -13.08 -12.50
CA GLU A 206 -14.55 -13.40 -11.92
C GLU A 206 -14.47 -13.46 -10.38
N GLU A 207 -15.35 -12.68 -9.75
CA GLU A 207 -16.07 -12.83 -8.47
C GLU A 207 -15.36 -13.21 -7.14
N ILE A 208 -14.06 -13.49 -7.07
CA ILE A 208 -13.40 -13.71 -5.77
C ILE A 208 -12.57 -12.49 -5.37
N GLU A 209 -13.14 -11.74 -4.41
CA GLU A 209 -12.61 -10.57 -3.72
C GLU A 209 -12.56 -9.27 -4.54
N ALA A 210 -13.61 -8.45 -4.38
CA ALA A 210 -13.57 -7.00 -4.49
C ALA A 210 -12.65 -6.36 -3.42
N ALA A 211 -11.46 -6.91 -3.22
CA ALA A 211 -10.40 -6.35 -2.39
C ALA A 211 -9.61 -5.35 -3.25
N VAL A 212 -10.02 -4.09 -3.17
CA VAL A 212 -9.21 -2.89 -3.45
C VAL A 212 -8.21 -3.07 -4.59
N ILE A 213 -8.66 -2.81 -5.83
CA ILE A 213 -7.75 -2.52 -6.93
C ILE A 213 -6.80 -1.41 -6.42
N PRO A 214 -5.49 -1.67 -6.28
CA PRO A 214 -4.58 -0.68 -5.73
C PRO A 214 -4.60 0.53 -6.66
N LYS A 215 -4.96 1.69 -6.11
CA LYS A 215 -4.83 2.98 -6.79
C LYS A 215 -3.38 3.09 -7.25
N GLU A 216 -3.17 3.28 -8.56
CA GLU A 216 -1.83 3.43 -9.15
C GLU A 216 -1.02 4.40 -8.30
N SER A 217 0.18 3.99 -7.88
CA SER A 217 0.98 4.84 -6.99
C SER A 217 1.36 6.14 -7.71
N GLN A 218 1.39 7.27 -7.00
CA GLN A 218 1.79 8.54 -7.63
C GLN A 218 3.18 8.45 -8.27
N VAL A 219 4.06 7.65 -7.66
CA VAL A 219 5.40 7.34 -8.17
C VAL A 219 5.29 6.51 -9.46
N GLY A 220 4.51 5.44 -9.49
CA GLY A 220 4.27 4.62 -10.68
C GLY A 220 3.75 5.42 -11.86
N LYS A 221 2.77 6.30 -11.62
CA LYS A 221 2.24 7.22 -12.65
C LYS A 221 3.33 8.14 -13.21
N ARG A 222 4.09 8.81 -12.34
CA ARG A 222 5.19 9.70 -12.78
C ARG A 222 6.30 8.97 -13.53
N PHE A 223 6.68 7.76 -13.10
CA PHE A 223 7.68 6.96 -13.79
C PHE A 223 7.20 6.52 -15.18
N SER A 224 5.93 6.11 -15.31
CA SER A 224 5.31 5.82 -16.60
C SER A 224 5.40 7.04 -17.52
N ASP A 225 5.03 8.22 -17.03
CA ASP A 225 5.03 9.46 -17.83
C ASP A 225 6.45 9.90 -18.24
N LEU A 226 7.44 9.79 -17.35
CA LEU A 226 8.83 10.13 -17.64
C LEU A 226 9.48 9.18 -18.66
N THR A 227 9.15 7.89 -18.58
CA THR A 227 9.68 6.88 -19.51
C THR A 227 9.16 7.16 -20.91
N ILE A 228 7.86 7.39 -21.03
CA ILE A 228 7.24 7.80 -22.30
C ILE A 228 7.93 9.06 -22.81
N LYS A 229 8.06 10.10 -21.97
CA LYS A 229 8.72 11.36 -22.33
C LYS A 229 10.13 11.16 -22.91
N ARG A 230 10.96 10.32 -22.30
CA ARG A 230 12.35 10.07 -22.75
C ARG A 230 12.40 9.32 -24.08
N VAL A 231 11.54 8.33 -24.28
CA VAL A 231 11.46 7.58 -25.54
C VAL A 231 11.10 8.53 -26.69
N ILE A 232 10.19 9.49 -26.46
CA ILE A 232 9.83 10.50 -27.45
C ILE A 232 11.03 11.34 -27.87
N ILE A 233 11.77 11.84 -26.89
CA ILE A 233 12.92 12.72 -27.15
C ILE A 233 13.97 11.99 -27.97
N ILE A 234 14.26 10.73 -27.63
CA ILE A 234 15.25 9.92 -28.36
C ILE A 234 14.81 9.69 -29.80
N VAL A 235 13.53 9.36 -30.03
CA VAL A 235 13.01 9.09 -31.37
C VAL A 235 12.92 10.37 -32.21
N LEU A 236 12.48 11.48 -31.64
CA LEU A 236 12.47 12.77 -32.32
C LEU A 236 13.87 13.23 -32.68
N LEU A 237 14.83 13.05 -31.79
CA LEU A 237 16.24 13.38 -32.04
C LEU A 237 16.80 12.52 -33.17
N MET A 238 16.52 11.21 -33.18
CA MET A 238 16.92 10.33 -34.28
C MET A 238 16.31 10.79 -35.61
N LEU A 239 15.01 11.06 -35.63
CA LEU A 239 14.28 11.46 -36.82
C LEU A 239 14.64 12.86 -37.34
N PHE A 240 15.05 13.77 -36.46
CA PHE A 240 15.55 15.08 -36.82
C PHE A 240 16.97 15.03 -37.40
N ILE A 241 17.78 14.05 -37.00
CA ILE A 241 19.16 13.88 -37.45
C ILE A 241 19.25 13.18 -38.81
N LEU A 242 18.38 12.20 -39.10
CA LEU A 242 18.39 11.43 -40.35
C LEU A 242 18.42 12.28 -41.65
N PRO A 243 17.66 13.39 -41.78
CA PRO A 243 17.68 14.27 -42.95
C PRO A 243 19.05 14.87 -43.28
N PHE A 244 19.88 15.10 -42.26
CA PHE A 244 21.21 15.70 -42.42
C PHE A 244 22.24 14.73 -43.00
N PHE A 245 21.88 13.46 -43.20
CA PHE A 245 22.70 12.45 -43.85
C PHE A 245 22.23 12.13 -45.27
N ASP A 246 21.20 12.81 -45.77
CA ASP A 246 20.73 12.67 -47.15
C ASP A 246 21.64 13.45 -48.11
N THR A 247 22.06 12.84 -49.22
CA THR A 247 22.96 13.46 -50.21
C THR A 247 22.30 14.64 -50.89
N ASP A 248 20.99 14.56 -51.10
CA ASP A 248 20.16 15.61 -51.72
C ASP A 248 20.09 16.90 -50.88
N PHE A 249 20.49 16.84 -49.60
CA PHE A 249 20.55 17.99 -48.71
C PHE A 249 21.76 18.88 -49.01
N TYR A 250 22.87 18.30 -49.49
CA TYR A 250 24.13 19.02 -49.70
C TYR A 250 24.37 19.39 -51.16
N ASP A 251 23.91 18.57 -52.10
CA ASP A 251 24.06 18.81 -53.53
C ASP A 251 22.70 18.78 -54.25
N SER A 252 22.48 19.75 -55.12
CA SER A 252 21.47 19.68 -56.16
C SER A 252 22.18 19.27 -57.45
N ASP A 253 22.06 18.02 -57.87
CA ASP A 253 22.75 17.54 -59.06
C ASP A 253 22.45 18.45 -60.27
N PRO A 254 23.47 18.93 -61.01
CA PRO A 254 23.24 19.53 -62.30
C PRO A 254 22.70 18.46 -63.25
N THR A 255 21.41 18.53 -63.55
CA THR A 255 20.78 17.64 -64.51
C THR A 255 21.30 17.91 -65.92
N SER A 256 21.35 16.88 -66.75
CA SER A 256 21.68 16.97 -68.19
C SER A 256 20.85 18.01 -68.95
N TRP A 257 19.70 18.39 -68.40
CA TRP A 257 18.79 19.41 -68.94
C TRP A 257 19.35 20.83 -68.88
N ASN A 258 19.95 21.21 -67.74
CA ASN A 258 20.55 22.54 -67.57
C ASN A 258 21.74 22.70 -68.51
N PHE A 259 22.63 21.71 -68.54
CA PHE A 259 23.78 21.73 -69.43
C PHE A 259 23.36 21.69 -70.91
N GLY A 260 22.38 20.86 -71.26
CA GLY A 260 21.90 20.76 -72.64
C GLY A 260 21.24 22.05 -73.15
N LEU A 261 20.44 22.72 -72.32
CA LEU A 261 19.83 23.99 -72.67
C LEU A 261 20.86 25.13 -72.76
N ASP A 262 21.82 25.18 -71.84
CA ASP A 262 22.91 26.17 -71.87
C ASP A 262 23.75 26.03 -73.15
N GLU A 263 24.02 24.80 -73.59
CA GLU A 263 24.71 24.53 -74.87
C GLU A 263 23.87 24.91 -76.09
N VAL A 264 22.55 24.67 -76.06
CA VAL A 264 21.64 25.13 -77.12
C VAL A 264 21.70 26.66 -77.24
N ILE A 265 21.62 27.38 -76.12
CA ILE A 265 21.70 28.85 -76.09
C ILE A 265 23.09 29.33 -76.57
N ALA A 266 24.17 28.68 -76.14
CA ALA A 266 25.53 29.04 -76.55
C ALA A 266 25.79 28.84 -78.06
N PHE A 267 25.03 27.97 -78.72
CA PHE A 267 25.12 27.71 -80.16
C PHE A 267 24.28 28.67 -81.03
N GLU A 268 23.59 29.65 -80.42
CA GLU A 268 22.80 30.67 -81.11
C GLU A 268 23.65 31.40 -82.18
N GLY A 269 23.10 31.57 -83.38
CA GLY A 269 23.76 32.28 -84.50
C GLY A 269 24.79 31.45 -85.30
N ARG A 270 25.08 30.20 -84.93
CA ARG A 270 25.98 29.31 -85.69
C ARG A 270 25.23 28.47 -86.73
N ARG A 271 25.94 28.03 -87.77
CA ARG A 271 25.37 27.16 -88.81
C ARG A 271 25.01 25.80 -88.21
N GLY A 272 23.76 25.37 -88.36
CA GLY A 272 23.26 24.10 -87.80
C GLY A 272 22.47 24.23 -86.50
N PHE A 273 22.25 25.44 -85.98
CA PHE A 273 21.49 25.71 -84.75
C PHE A 273 20.15 24.97 -84.66
N TRP A 274 19.32 25.02 -85.71
CA TRP A 274 18.03 24.33 -85.72
C TRP A 274 18.15 22.80 -85.61
N GLY A 275 19.24 22.22 -86.13
CA GLY A 275 19.53 20.79 -85.94
C GLY A 275 19.83 20.46 -84.48
N VAL A 276 20.55 21.33 -83.78
CA VAL A 276 20.84 21.17 -82.34
C VAL A 276 19.58 21.30 -81.49
N VAL A 277 18.70 22.27 -81.81
CA VAL A 277 17.38 22.41 -81.13
C VAL A 277 16.50 21.18 -81.34
N GLU A 278 16.49 20.64 -82.57
CA GLU A 278 15.71 19.45 -82.90
C GLU A 278 16.28 18.18 -82.24
N GLU A 279 17.61 18.04 -82.19
CA GLU A 279 18.30 16.96 -81.49
C GLU A 279 18.07 17.01 -79.97
N TYR A 280 18.16 18.21 -79.36
CA TYR A 280 17.84 18.42 -77.94
C TYR A 280 16.40 18.01 -77.60
N TRP A 281 15.42 18.43 -78.42
CA TRP A 281 14.03 18.04 -78.23
C TRP A 281 13.85 16.53 -78.40
N ASN A 282 14.35 15.94 -79.50
CA ASN A 282 14.15 14.51 -79.78
C ASN A 282 14.84 13.59 -78.76
N TYR A 283 15.99 14.02 -78.23
CA TYR A 283 16.67 13.32 -77.14
C TYR A 283 15.81 13.29 -75.87
N HIS A 284 15.20 14.43 -75.53
CA HIS A 284 14.40 14.56 -74.31
C HIS A 284 12.94 14.14 -74.43
N VAL A 285 12.36 14.01 -75.63
CA VAL A 285 10.98 13.51 -75.80
C VAL A 285 10.86 12.02 -75.45
N ASN A 286 11.88 11.24 -75.79
CA ASN A 286 11.90 9.79 -75.56
C ASN A 286 12.57 9.38 -74.24
N ASP A 287 12.95 10.35 -73.41
CA ASP A 287 13.53 10.11 -72.10
C ASP A 287 12.43 9.68 -71.11
N THR A 288 12.85 9.06 -70.01
CA THR A 288 12.02 8.73 -68.83
C THR A 288 11.32 9.95 -68.21
N ARG A 289 11.83 11.14 -68.53
CA ARG A 289 11.36 12.45 -68.06
C ARG A 289 11.19 13.36 -69.28
N PRO A 290 10.04 13.27 -69.98
CA PRO A 290 9.90 13.89 -71.28
C PRO A 290 9.89 15.42 -71.21
N ILE A 291 10.50 16.10 -72.19
CA ILE A 291 10.35 17.54 -72.39
C ILE A 291 8.92 17.85 -72.87
N ILE A 292 8.26 18.79 -72.21
CA ILE A 292 6.87 19.18 -72.48
C ILE A 292 6.81 20.56 -73.15
N TYR A 293 7.68 21.47 -72.74
CA TYR A 293 7.64 22.85 -73.21
C TYR A 293 9.07 23.37 -73.38
N LEU A 294 9.33 24.02 -74.51
CA LEU A 294 10.60 24.68 -74.78
C LEU A 294 10.32 26.11 -75.26
N TYR A 295 10.90 27.08 -74.58
CA TYR A 295 10.87 28.50 -74.94
C TYR A 295 12.29 29.01 -75.09
N LEU A 296 12.58 29.63 -76.23
CA LEU A 296 13.86 30.28 -76.52
C LEU A 296 13.59 31.70 -77.00
N GLU A 297 14.12 32.70 -76.30
CA GLU A 297 14.16 34.10 -76.73
C GLU A 297 15.53 34.42 -77.30
N PHE A 298 15.55 34.85 -78.56
CA PHE A 298 16.76 35.15 -79.28
C PHE A 298 17.20 36.60 -79.07
N SER A 299 18.50 36.85 -79.26
CA SER A 299 19.10 38.18 -79.11
C SER A 299 18.51 39.25 -80.05
N ASN A 300 17.76 38.82 -81.08
CA ASN A 300 17.05 39.68 -82.04
C ASN A 300 15.59 40.02 -81.63
N GLY A 301 15.12 39.57 -80.47
CA GLY A 301 13.76 39.78 -79.96
C GLY A 301 12.69 38.88 -80.59
N THR A 302 13.09 37.85 -81.35
CA THR A 302 12.17 36.79 -81.81
C THR A 302 12.19 35.62 -80.84
N ASN A 303 11.06 34.91 -80.75
CA ASN A 303 10.88 33.85 -79.77
C ASN A 303 10.51 32.56 -80.51
N TYR A 304 11.03 31.43 -80.03
CA TYR A 304 10.66 30.09 -80.46
C TYR A 304 9.99 29.36 -79.32
N THR A 305 8.79 28.84 -79.58
CA THR A 305 8.05 27.99 -78.66
C THR A 305 7.78 26.65 -79.30
N ARG A 306 8.01 25.58 -78.53
CA ARG A 306 7.61 24.23 -78.89
C ARG A 306 6.87 23.60 -77.72
N GLU A 307 5.67 23.13 -78.02
CA GLU A 307 4.77 22.46 -77.07
C GLU A 307 4.69 20.98 -77.43
N GLY A 308 4.75 20.12 -76.41
CA GLY A 308 4.54 18.69 -76.51
C GLY A 308 3.08 18.29 -76.28
N ASP A 309 2.83 16.98 -76.17
CA ASP A 309 1.46 16.44 -76.05
C ASP A 309 0.79 16.70 -74.69
N ALA A 310 1.57 17.06 -73.67
CA ALA A 310 1.05 17.37 -72.33
C ALA A 310 1.01 18.89 -72.09
N ASP A 311 -0.03 19.37 -71.44
CA ASP A 311 -0.10 20.78 -71.01
C ASP A 311 0.50 20.91 -69.60
N TYR A 312 1.56 21.72 -69.45
CA TYR A 312 2.23 21.94 -68.17
C TYR A 312 1.35 22.70 -67.16
N THR A 313 0.29 23.38 -67.61
CA THR A 313 -0.66 24.07 -66.72
C THR A 313 -1.55 23.08 -65.94
N ASN A 314 -1.71 21.85 -66.43
CA ASN A 314 -2.43 20.77 -65.77
C ASN A 314 -1.56 19.94 -64.82
N LEU A 315 -0.27 20.26 -64.70
CA LEU A 315 0.65 19.62 -63.76
C LEU A 315 0.69 20.39 -62.43
N ARG A 316 1.00 19.69 -61.34
CA ARG A 316 1.30 20.32 -60.04
C ARG A 316 2.70 20.93 -60.07
N TYR A 317 2.96 21.97 -59.27
CA TYR A 317 4.29 22.61 -59.20
C TYR A 317 5.44 21.68 -58.80
N ASN A 318 5.14 20.51 -58.23
CA ASN A 318 6.12 19.48 -57.88
C ASN A 318 6.26 18.38 -58.96
N GLU A 319 5.38 18.35 -59.97
CA GLU A 319 5.29 17.36 -61.06
C GLU A 319 5.94 17.80 -62.38
N PHE A 320 6.48 19.01 -62.44
CA PHE A 320 7.34 19.46 -63.53
C PHE A 320 8.63 20.11 -63.02
N GLU A 321 9.72 20.00 -63.79
CA GLU A 321 10.98 20.71 -63.53
C GLU A 321 11.22 21.77 -64.61
N THR A 322 11.71 22.94 -64.21
CA THR A 322 12.11 24.01 -65.13
C THR A 322 13.63 24.16 -65.17
N SER A 323 14.18 24.26 -66.37
CA SER A 323 15.61 24.42 -66.64
C SER A 323 15.82 25.65 -67.52
N GLY A 324 16.83 26.49 -67.23
CA GLY A 324 17.15 27.70 -68.01
C GLY A 324 17.04 29.02 -67.25
N ASN A 325 17.01 30.13 -67.98
CA ASN A 325 16.92 31.51 -67.46
C ASN A 325 15.60 32.18 -67.88
N ASP A 326 15.34 33.39 -67.38
CA ASP A 326 14.10 34.14 -67.65
C ASP A 326 13.77 34.33 -69.15
N SER A 327 14.79 34.34 -70.01
CA SER A 327 14.66 34.49 -71.47
C SER A 327 14.60 33.15 -72.22
N SER A 328 15.04 32.04 -71.65
CA SER A 328 15.06 30.74 -72.35
C SER A 328 14.96 29.63 -71.33
N PHE A 329 13.87 28.86 -71.40
CA PHE A 329 13.59 27.82 -70.44
C PHE A 329 12.94 26.59 -71.09
N SER A 330 13.15 25.44 -70.46
CA SER A 330 12.53 24.17 -70.81
C SER A 330 11.81 23.58 -69.60
N VAL A 331 10.71 22.87 -69.85
CA VAL A 331 9.86 22.24 -68.82
C VAL A 331 9.81 20.75 -69.07
N PHE A 332 10.07 19.95 -68.04
CA PHE A 332 10.12 18.49 -68.09
C PHE A 332 9.04 17.86 -67.20
N ASP A 333 8.45 16.75 -67.66
CA ASP A 333 7.53 15.92 -66.86
C ASP A 333 8.31 15.01 -65.92
N ILE A 334 8.02 15.11 -64.63
CA ILE A 334 8.66 14.32 -63.56
C ILE A 334 7.62 13.56 -62.72
N ARG A 335 6.39 13.37 -63.24
CA ARG A 335 5.32 12.63 -62.53
C ARG A 335 5.73 11.22 -62.10
N ALA A 336 6.60 10.58 -62.87
CA ALA A 336 7.14 9.27 -62.51
C ALA A 336 8.00 9.33 -61.22
N ASP A 337 8.85 10.36 -61.10
CA ASP A 337 9.68 10.57 -59.91
C ASP A 337 8.84 10.97 -58.70
N THR A 338 7.84 11.85 -58.87
CA THR A 338 6.98 12.27 -57.76
C THR A 338 6.14 11.13 -57.22
N ARG A 339 5.58 10.27 -58.09
CA ARG A 339 4.84 9.07 -57.69
C ARG A 339 5.74 8.05 -57.00
N LEU A 340 6.94 7.80 -57.56
CA LEU A 340 7.92 6.90 -56.94
C LEU A 340 8.34 7.41 -55.56
N ALA A 341 8.66 8.69 -55.45
CA ALA A 341 9.02 9.33 -54.19
C ALA A 341 7.88 9.25 -53.16
N ALA A 342 6.64 9.48 -53.57
CA ALA A 342 5.47 9.35 -52.71
C ALA A 342 5.28 7.91 -52.19
N ILE A 343 5.43 6.90 -53.05
CA ILE A 343 5.37 5.48 -52.66
C ILE A 343 6.48 5.12 -51.68
N LEU A 344 7.72 5.53 -51.97
CA LEU A 344 8.86 5.29 -51.08
C LEU A 344 8.70 6.01 -49.73
N ASN A 345 8.13 7.22 -49.72
CA ASN A 345 7.82 7.95 -48.50
C ASN A 345 6.75 7.24 -47.66
N ILE A 346 5.72 6.66 -48.29
CA ILE A 346 4.72 5.83 -47.60
C ILE A 346 5.40 4.61 -46.96
N CYS A 347 6.25 3.90 -47.70
CA CYS A 347 7.00 2.75 -47.17
C CYS A 347 7.93 3.13 -46.01
N GLN A 348 8.67 4.23 -46.14
CA GLN A 348 9.55 4.77 -45.10
C GLN A 348 8.75 5.12 -43.84
N THR A 349 7.61 5.77 -43.99
CA THR A 349 6.73 6.17 -42.89
C THR A 349 6.13 4.96 -42.18
N ILE A 350 5.70 3.92 -42.92
CA ILE A 350 5.23 2.65 -42.34
C ILE A 350 6.34 1.97 -41.54
N PHE A 351 7.56 1.92 -42.07
CA PHE A 351 8.70 1.32 -41.38
C PHE A 351 9.00 2.05 -40.06
N ILE A 352 9.05 3.38 -40.08
CA ILE A 352 9.28 4.18 -38.87
C ILE A 352 8.14 3.95 -37.86
N CYS A 353 6.88 3.97 -38.30
CA CYS A 353 5.72 3.65 -37.44
C CYS A 353 5.86 2.28 -36.77
N PHE A 354 6.29 1.27 -37.51
CA PHE A 354 6.46 -0.09 -37.01
C PHE A 354 7.56 -0.17 -35.96
N VAL A 355 8.78 0.29 -36.29
CA VAL A 355 9.92 0.29 -35.36
C VAL A 355 9.59 1.07 -34.09
N PHE A 356 8.94 2.22 -34.25
CA PHE A 356 8.52 3.05 -33.12
C PHE A 356 7.50 2.33 -32.22
N THR A 357 6.48 1.71 -32.80
CA THR A 357 5.45 0.99 -32.04
C THR A 357 6.05 -0.18 -31.27
N VAL A 358 6.95 -0.95 -31.91
CA VAL A 358 7.67 -2.06 -31.27
C VAL A 358 8.57 -1.56 -30.14
N ALA A 359 9.36 -0.51 -30.37
CA ALA A 359 10.24 0.06 -29.35
C ALA A 359 9.45 0.53 -28.13
N VAL A 360 8.37 1.29 -28.33
CA VAL A 360 7.53 1.78 -27.23
C VAL A 360 6.88 0.62 -26.47
N PHE A 361 6.44 -0.43 -27.15
CA PHE A 361 5.87 -1.62 -26.53
C PHE A 361 6.88 -2.31 -25.59
N TYR A 362 8.10 -2.59 -26.06
CA TYR A 362 9.14 -3.22 -25.25
C TYR A 362 9.55 -2.36 -24.05
N PHE A 363 9.82 -1.06 -24.26
CA PHE A 363 10.20 -0.16 -23.17
C PHE A 363 9.10 -0.01 -22.11
N THR A 364 7.84 0.06 -22.54
CA THR A 364 6.70 0.18 -21.61
C THR A 364 6.52 -1.12 -20.82
N LYS A 365 6.64 -2.28 -21.48
CA LYS A 365 6.54 -3.59 -20.83
C LYS A 365 7.65 -3.79 -19.79
N ASP A 366 8.89 -3.48 -20.14
CA ASP A 366 10.04 -3.66 -19.24
C ASP A 366 9.98 -2.72 -18.05
N THR A 367 9.66 -1.44 -18.27
CA THR A 367 9.48 -0.46 -17.18
C THR A 367 8.36 -0.87 -16.24
N THR A 368 7.25 -1.37 -16.79
CA THR A 368 6.12 -1.85 -15.99
C THR A 368 6.51 -3.05 -15.14
N ASN A 369 7.19 -4.04 -15.71
CA ASN A 369 7.52 -5.29 -15.04
C ASN A 369 8.69 -5.18 -14.05
N LEU A 370 9.72 -4.39 -14.39
CA LEU A 370 10.95 -4.29 -13.62
C LEU A 370 10.89 -3.21 -12.53
N VAL A 371 10.13 -2.14 -12.73
CA VAL A 371 10.14 -0.98 -11.83
C VAL A 371 8.76 -0.74 -11.21
N ILE A 372 7.73 -0.55 -12.04
CA ILE A 372 6.41 -0.11 -11.55
C ILE A 372 5.75 -1.19 -10.69
N ALA A 373 5.61 -2.41 -11.21
CA ALA A 373 4.92 -3.49 -10.50
C ALA A 373 5.58 -3.86 -9.16
N PRO A 374 6.92 -3.94 -9.02
CA PRO A 374 7.56 -4.14 -7.72
C PRO A 374 7.31 -2.98 -6.74
N ILE A 375 7.39 -1.73 -7.18
CA ILE A 375 7.12 -0.56 -6.32
C ILE A 375 5.67 -0.57 -5.82
N GLU A 376 4.71 -0.87 -6.70
CA GLU A 376 3.30 -0.98 -6.33
C GLU A 376 3.06 -2.09 -5.32
N LYS A 377 3.67 -3.26 -5.50
CA LYS A 377 3.63 -4.35 -4.52
C LYS A 377 4.21 -3.91 -3.19
N MET A 378 5.37 -3.23 -3.16
CA MET A 378 5.96 -2.74 -1.91
C MET A 378 5.04 -1.76 -1.18
N VAL A 379 4.48 -0.77 -1.88
CA VAL A 379 3.53 0.19 -1.30
C VAL A 379 2.29 -0.54 -0.77
N GLN A 380 1.78 -1.52 -1.50
CA GLN A 380 0.65 -2.34 -1.05
C GLN A 380 1.01 -3.12 0.22
N ARG A 381 2.19 -3.72 0.32
CA ARG A 381 2.65 -4.42 1.54
C ARG A 381 2.78 -3.48 2.72
N VAL A 382 3.38 -2.30 2.54
CA VAL A 382 3.51 -1.29 3.59
C VAL A 382 2.13 -0.85 4.07
N THR A 383 1.19 -0.61 3.16
CA THR A 383 -0.19 -0.24 3.53
C THR A 383 -0.96 -1.39 4.19
N GLU A 384 -0.73 -2.64 3.81
CA GLU A 384 -1.28 -3.81 4.53
C GLU A 384 -0.71 -3.92 5.95
N ILE A 385 0.60 -3.76 6.12
CA ILE A 385 1.29 -3.75 7.43
C ILE A 385 0.76 -2.59 8.28
N ALA A 386 0.58 -1.42 7.68
CA ALA A 386 -0.02 -0.27 8.33
C ALA A 386 -1.42 -0.56 8.81
N LYS A 387 -2.32 -1.08 7.97
CA LYS A 387 -3.71 -1.34 8.40
C LYS A 387 -3.80 -2.35 9.53
N ASN A 388 -3.06 -3.46 9.45
CA ASN A 388 -3.02 -4.44 10.52
C ASN A 388 -1.76 -5.31 10.45
N PRO A 389 -0.71 -5.00 11.25
CA PRO A 389 0.59 -5.66 11.14
C PRO A 389 0.53 -7.14 11.52
N ILE A 390 -0.38 -7.53 12.42
CA ILE A 390 -0.58 -8.93 12.83
C ILE A 390 -1.21 -9.76 11.71
N SER A 391 -2.15 -9.18 10.97
CA SER A 391 -2.81 -9.88 9.85
C SER A 391 -1.85 -10.09 8.67
N ALA A 392 -0.99 -9.09 8.38
CA ALA A 392 0.04 -9.17 7.36
C ALA A 392 1.07 -10.26 7.68
N TYR A 393 1.51 -10.34 8.94
CA TYR A 393 2.35 -11.45 9.43
C TYR A 393 1.68 -12.82 9.21
N LYS A 394 0.40 -12.95 9.59
CA LYS A 394 -0.34 -14.21 9.50
C LYS A 394 -0.58 -14.69 8.06
N LYS A 395 -0.70 -13.78 7.08
CA LYS A 395 -0.79 -14.14 5.65
C LYS A 395 0.51 -14.80 5.16
N LYS A 396 1.68 -14.30 5.58
CA LYS A 396 3.01 -14.84 5.18
C LYS A 396 3.21 -16.30 5.62
N ASP A 397 2.74 -16.68 6.81
CA ASP A 397 2.82 -18.07 7.30
C ASP A 397 1.97 -19.05 6.48
N ILE A 398 0.85 -18.58 5.91
CA ILE A 398 -0.05 -19.38 5.07
C ILE A 398 0.59 -19.63 3.69
N ASP A 399 1.19 -18.61 3.09
CA ASP A 399 1.86 -18.74 1.78
C ASP A 399 3.13 -19.60 1.85
N LYS A 400 3.87 -19.54 2.96
CA LYS A 400 4.98 -20.49 3.24
C LYS A 400 4.49 -21.93 3.41
N GLY A 401 3.24 -22.13 3.83
CA GLY A 401 2.61 -23.44 3.96
C GLY A 401 2.34 -24.11 2.61
N LYS A 402 1.98 -23.33 1.58
CA LYS A 402 1.77 -23.83 0.21
C LYS A 402 3.09 -24.04 -0.56
N LYS A 403 4.15 -23.29 -0.26
CA LYS A 403 5.48 -23.38 -0.91
C LYS A 403 6.46 -24.39 -0.27
N LYS A 404 5.99 -25.42 0.43
CA LYS A 404 6.87 -26.42 1.10
C LYS A 404 7.43 -27.52 0.18
N LYS A 405 7.56 -27.27 -1.13
CA LYS A 405 8.23 -28.16 -2.08
C LYS A 405 9.25 -27.45 -3.00
N PHE A 406 9.72 -26.27 -2.64
CA PHE A 406 10.95 -25.76 -3.25
C PHE A 406 12.06 -25.70 -2.21
N CYS A 407 13.06 -26.54 -2.47
CA CYS A 407 14.24 -26.76 -1.67
C CYS A 407 14.91 -25.43 -1.28
N PHE A 408 15.30 -25.32 0.00
CA PHE A 408 16.26 -24.33 0.47
C PHE A 408 17.65 -24.80 0.05
N CYS A 409 17.88 -24.93 -1.25
CA CYS A 409 19.23 -25.01 -1.79
C CYS A 409 19.57 -23.63 -2.34
N PHE A 410 20.52 -23.00 -1.67
CA PHE A 410 21.21 -21.82 -2.11
C PHE A 410 21.84 -22.14 -3.48
N SER A 411 21.20 -21.69 -4.56
CA SER A 411 21.88 -21.59 -5.86
C SER A 411 22.32 -20.14 -5.98
N LEU A 412 23.63 -19.92 -5.78
CA LEU A 412 24.33 -18.81 -6.41
C LEU A 412 24.26 -19.08 -7.91
N GLY A 413 23.14 -18.71 -8.53
CA GLY A 413 22.94 -18.72 -9.96
C GLY A 413 23.07 -17.29 -10.46
N THR A 414 24.19 -17.01 -11.12
CA THR A 414 24.42 -15.84 -11.96
C THR A 414 23.28 -15.68 -12.98
N GLY A 415 22.55 -14.57 -12.93
CA GLY A 415 21.59 -14.18 -13.96
C GLY A 415 20.51 -13.21 -13.48
N GLU A 416 20.53 -11.96 -13.98
CA GLU A 416 19.55 -10.87 -13.82
C GLU A 416 19.51 -10.11 -12.48
N ASN A 417 20.57 -9.34 -12.20
CA ASN A 417 20.73 -8.48 -11.01
C ASN A 417 19.57 -7.49 -10.72
N GLY A 418 18.74 -7.12 -11.70
CA GLY A 418 17.66 -6.13 -11.52
C GLY A 418 16.40 -6.64 -10.80
N LYS A 419 16.09 -7.94 -10.85
CA LYS A 419 14.88 -8.50 -10.20
C LYS A 419 15.08 -8.77 -8.71
N TYR A 420 16.32 -8.84 -8.24
CA TYR A 420 16.65 -9.24 -6.88
C TYR A 420 16.51 -8.11 -5.86
N GLU A 421 16.88 -6.87 -6.19
CA GLU A 421 16.87 -5.78 -5.21
C GLU A 421 15.46 -5.42 -4.74
N ALA A 422 14.52 -5.27 -5.68
CA ALA A 422 13.14 -4.98 -5.33
C ALA A 422 12.49 -6.14 -4.56
N ALA A 423 12.74 -7.38 -4.98
CA ALA A 423 12.25 -8.56 -4.25
C ALA A 423 12.88 -8.69 -2.85
N LEU A 424 14.17 -8.34 -2.71
CA LEU A 424 14.87 -8.32 -1.43
C LEU A 424 14.32 -7.24 -0.51
N LEU A 425 14.05 -6.04 -1.01
CA LEU A 425 13.39 -4.97 -0.27
C LEU A 425 12.00 -5.39 0.18
N GLU A 426 11.21 -6.05 -0.69
CA GLU A 426 9.89 -6.58 -0.33
C GLU A 426 10.00 -7.63 0.80
N ASP A 427 10.91 -8.61 0.73
CA ASP A 427 11.08 -9.59 1.80
C ASP A 427 11.59 -8.96 3.10
N THR A 428 12.48 -7.96 3.00
CA THR A 428 13.01 -7.22 4.14
C THR A 428 11.91 -6.43 4.84
N MET A 429 11.08 -5.69 4.09
CA MET A 429 9.90 -4.99 4.65
C MET A 429 8.93 -5.97 5.32
N ASN A 430 8.69 -7.13 4.70
CA ASN A 430 7.86 -8.17 5.30
C ASN A 430 8.46 -8.74 6.61
N LYS A 431 9.79 -8.88 6.69
CA LYS A 431 10.48 -9.30 7.92
C LYS A 431 10.39 -8.22 9.00
N ILE A 432 10.58 -6.95 8.65
CA ILE A 432 10.43 -5.82 9.57
C ILE A 432 9.00 -5.75 10.09
N GLY A 433 7.99 -5.81 9.23
CA GLY A 433 6.58 -5.83 9.62
C GLY A 433 6.23 -7.01 10.53
N ALA A 434 6.79 -8.19 10.25
CA ALA A 434 6.64 -9.37 11.10
C ALA A 434 7.25 -9.19 12.50
N LEU A 435 8.48 -8.67 12.56
CA LEU A 435 9.18 -8.40 13.82
C LEU A 435 8.49 -7.31 14.63
N LEU A 436 7.99 -6.26 13.98
CA LEU A 436 7.18 -5.22 14.61
C LEU A 436 5.89 -5.81 15.19
N ALA A 437 5.16 -6.62 14.41
CA ALA A 437 3.93 -7.28 14.88
C ALA A 437 4.18 -8.20 16.09
N LEU A 438 5.30 -8.92 16.09
CA LEU A 438 5.69 -9.81 17.19
C LEU A 438 6.13 -9.03 18.44
N GLY A 439 6.93 -7.98 18.27
CA GLY A 439 7.49 -7.19 19.37
C GLY A 439 6.46 -6.30 20.07
N PHE A 440 5.50 -5.76 19.32
CA PHE A 440 4.48 -4.83 19.85
C PHE A 440 3.19 -5.52 20.30
N GLY A 441 2.99 -6.80 19.96
CA GLY A 441 1.82 -7.57 20.36
C GLY A 441 0.49 -7.01 19.83
N GLU A 442 -0.63 -7.47 20.39
CA GLU A 442 -1.98 -7.06 19.96
C GLU A 442 -2.29 -5.58 20.26
N ALA A 443 -1.84 -5.09 21.42
CA ALA A 443 -2.01 -3.69 21.82
C ALA A 443 -1.25 -2.75 20.89
N GLY A 444 0.03 -3.05 20.65
CA GLY A 444 0.91 -2.20 19.86
C GLY A 444 0.63 -2.27 18.36
N ALA A 445 0.07 -3.36 17.85
CA ALA A 445 -0.42 -3.43 16.48
C ALA A 445 -1.47 -2.35 16.16
N SER A 446 -2.41 -2.10 17.09
CA SER A 446 -3.44 -1.06 16.94
C SER A 446 -2.85 0.36 17.03
N ILE A 447 -1.76 0.53 17.78
CA ILE A 447 -1.08 1.80 17.93
C ILE A 447 -0.26 2.11 16.67
N ILE A 448 0.52 1.12 16.19
CA ILE A 448 1.28 1.21 14.93
C ILE A 448 0.34 1.52 13.78
N SER A 449 -0.80 0.84 13.70
CA SER A 449 -1.73 1.06 12.60
C SER A 449 -2.27 2.48 12.57
N SER A 450 -2.68 2.99 13.73
CA SER A 450 -3.16 4.36 13.83
C SER A 450 -2.06 5.37 13.47
N ASN A 451 -0.82 5.16 13.92
CA ASN A 451 0.28 6.08 13.64
C ASN A 451 0.71 6.05 12.16
N MET A 452 0.74 4.86 11.53
CA MET A 452 1.06 4.71 10.11
C MET A 452 -0.01 5.31 9.19
N GLU A 453 -1.28 5.38 9.61
CA GLU A 453 -2.34 6.09 8.87
C GLU A 453 -2.14 7.61 8.83
N THR A 454 -1.64 8.19 9.92
CA THR A 454 -1.41 9.64 10.03
C THR A 454 -0.06 10.09 9.49
N GLY A 455 0.87 9.17 9.24
CA GLY A 455 2.20 9.48 8.68
C GLY A 455 3.18 10.14 9.65
N ASP A 456 2.79 10.32 10.92
CA ASP A 456 3.63 10.94 11.96
C ASP A 456 3.73 10.04 13.21
N LEU A 457 4.89 10.03 13.84
CA LEU A 457 5.20 9.29 15.08
C LEU A 457 4.74 10.08 16.32
N GLN A 458 3.56 10.68 16.26
CA GLN A 458 2.98 11.36 17.42
C GLN A 458 2.35 10.35 18.38
N PHE A 459 2.55 10.60 19.69
CA PHE A 459 1.85 9.87 20.74
C PHE A 459 0.37 10.22 20.70
N LYS A 460 -0.43 9.39 20.01
CA LYS A 460 -1.89 9.51 20.05
C LYS A 460 -2.41 9.25 21.47
N LYS A 461 -3.51 9.92 21.82
CA LYS A 461 -4.22 9.67 23.08
C LYS A 461 -4.61 8.20 23.18
N GLY A 462 -4.31 7.59 24.33
CA GLY A 462 -4.70 6.20 24.60
C GLY A 462 -6.22 6.00 24.52
N SER A 463 -6.63 4.81 24.12
CA SER A 463 -8.05 4.44 24.03
C SER A 463 -8.49 3.68 25.27
N ARG A 464 -9.68 4.00 25.78
CA ARG A 464 -10.26 3.25 26.91
C ARG A 464 -10.86 1.94 26.39
N ILE A 465 -10.42 0.83 26.95
CA ILE A 465 -10.87 -0.51 26.58
C ILE A 465 -11.40 -1.27 27.80
N VAL A 466 -12.20 -2.30 27.57
CA VAL A 466 -12.61 -3.28 28.59
C VAL A 466 -11.93 -4.61 28.29
N ALA A 467 -11.35 -5.22 29.32
CA ALA A 467 -10.65 -6.49 29.16
C ALA A 467 -10.62 -7.30 30.46
N ILE A 468 -10.24 -8.57 30.32
CA ILE A 468 -9.80 -9.42 31.44
C ILE A 468 -8.28 -9.35 31.47
N PHE A 469 -7.72 -8.96 32.61
CA PHE A 469 -6.28 -8.89 32.85
C PHE A 469 -5.86 -10.09 33.69
N GLY A 470 -4.86 -10.82 33.21
CA GLY A 470 -4.24 -11.92 33.91
C GLY A 470 -2.77 -11.64 34.17
N PHE A 471 -2.32 -11.81 35.41
CA PHE A 471 -0.91 -11.86 35.77
C PHE A 471 -0.52 -13.28 36.13
N CYS A 472 0.65 -13.68 35.67
CA CYS A 472 1.27 -14.95 36.03
C CYS A 472 2.65 -14.68 36.58
N ASP A 473 3.10 -15.43 37.58
CA ASP A 473 4.44 -15.28 38.16
C ASP A 473 5.05 -16.66 38.48
N ILE A 474 6.36 -16.81 38.28
CA ILE A 474 7.07 -18.07 38.56
C ILE A 474 7.49 -18.10 40.04
N ARG A 475 7.15 -19.19 40.74
CA ARG A 475 7.53 -19.34 42.15
C ARG A 475 8.99 -19.69 42.31
N ASN A 476 9.60 -19.16 43.38
CA ASN A 476 11.02 -19.33 43.71
C ASN A 476 11.94 -18.95 42.54
N PHE A 477 11.57 -17.92 41.77
CA PHE A 477 12.31 -17.53 40.58
C PHE A 477 13.76 -17.12 40.88
N ILE A 478 13.97 -16.30 41.91
CA ILE A 478 15.30 -15.82 42.32
C ILE A 478 16.22 -17.00 42.65
N ASP A 479 15.76 -17.93 43.49
CA ASP A 479 16.53 -19.13 43.85
C ASP A 479 16.80 -20.02 42.63
N THR A 480 15.83 -20.09 41.71
CA THR A 480 15.94 -20.89 40.50
C THR A 480 16.97 -20.29 39.52
N THR A 481 16.99 -18.97 39.34
CA THR A 481 17.94 -18.32 38.43
C THR A 481 19.36 -18.27 38.99
N GLU A 482 19.52 -18.17 40.31
CA GLU A 482 20.83 -18.29 40.99
C GLU A 482 21.49 -19.64 40.65
N VAL A 483 20.72 -20.72 40.64
CA VAL A 483 21.21 -22.07 40.34
C VAL A 483 21.36 -22.34 38.84
N LEU A 484 20.41 -21.90 38.02
CA LEU A 484 20.42 -22.16 36.58
C LEU A 484 21.40 -21.27 35.80
N GLN A 485 21.74 -20.09 36.34
CA GLN A 485 22.67 -19.12 35.74
C GLN A 485 22.35 -18.87 34.25
N GLU A 486 23.26 -19.21 33.33
CA GLU A 486 23.10 -19.04 31.88
C GLU A 486 21.85 -19.75 31.32
N LYS A 487 21.37 -20.82 31.98
CA LYS A 487 20.17 -21.58 31.55
C LYS A 487 18.86 -20.92 32.00
N ALA A 488 18.89 -19.85 32.79
CA ALA A 488 17.69 -19.15 33.26
C ALA A 488 16.81 -18.65 32.10
N MET A 489 17.41 -18.14 31.02
CA MET A 489 16.65 -17.69 29.85
C MET A 489 15.94 -18.84 29.12
N ILE A 490 16.56 -20.02 29.04
CA ILE A 490 15.94 -21.21 28.44
C ILE A 490 14.74 -21.63 29.28
N PHE A 491 14.88 -21.63 30.61
CA PHE A 491 13.81 -21.94 31.56
C PHE A 491 12.60 -21.01 31.41
N VAL A 492 12.83 -19.68 31.40
CA VAL A 492 11.77 -18.67 31.22
C VAL A 492 11.11 -18.83 29.85
N ASN A 493 11.88 -19.06 28.79
CA ASN A 493 11.34 -19.22 27.42
C ASN A 493 10.49 -20.49 27.25
N GLU A 494 10.85 -21.60 27.91
CA GLU A 494 10.05 -22.83 27.90
C GLU A 494 8.71 -22.63 28.63
N ILE A 495 8.69 -21.91 29.75
CA ILE A 495 7.45 -21.53 30.45
C ILE A 495 6.62 -20.57 29.60
N ALA A 496 7.24 -19.49 29.09
CA ALA A 496 6.58 -18.51 28.23
C ALA A 496 5.94 -19.17 27.00
N LYS A 497 6.62 -20.15 26.39
CA LYS A 497 6.08 -20.93 25.26
C LYS A 497 4.80 -21.69 25.64
N ILE A 498 4.72 -22.26 26.84
CA ILE A 498 3.50 -22.96 27.31
C ILE A 498 2.39 -21.95 27.58
N VAL A 499 2.70 -20.86 28.29
CA VAL A 499 1.76 -19.79 28.63
C VAL A 499 1.21 -19.17 27.35
N HIS A 500 2.06 -18.51 26.56
CA HIS A 500 1.66 -17.76 25.37
C HIS A 500 0.91 -18.62 24.34
N ARG A 501 1.38 -19.85 24.08
CA ARG A 501 0.70 -20.75 23.12
C ARG A 501 -0.68 -21.16 23.61
N THR A 502 -0.85 -21.37 24.92
CA THR A 502 -2.15 -21.76 25.47
C THR A 502 -3.11 -20.58 25.43
N ILE A 503 -2.66 -19.41 25.89
CA ILE A 503 -3.42 -18.16 25.83
C ILE A 503 -3.89 -17.82 24.40
N ASP A 504 -2.99 -17.89 23.43
CA ASP A 504 -3.32 -17.60 22.03
C ASP A 504 -4.40 -18.54 21.48
N VAL A 505 -4.33 -19.84 21.81
CA VAL A 505 -5.37 -20.80 21.41
C VAL A 505 -6.73 -20.43 21.99
N TYR A 506 -6.78 -19.97 23.26
CA TYR A 506 -7.99 -19.59 23.98
C TYR A 506 -8.36 -18.10 23.85
N GLN A 507 -8.05 -17.51 22.70
CA GLN A 507 -8.43 -16.14 22.30
C GLN A 507 -7.84 -14.99 23.14
N GLY A 508 -6.87 -15.26 24.01
CA GLY A 508 -6.14 -14.22 24.73
C GLY A 508 -4.93 -13.71 23.93
N ALA A 509 -4.24 -12.73 24.50
CA ALA A 509 -2.99 -12.18 23.99
C ALA A 509 -1.99 -11.97 25.13
N ALA A 510 -0.73 -12.35 24.91
CA ALA A 510 0.37 -11.92 25.76
C ALA A 510 0.74 -10.49 25.39
N ASN A 511 0.88 -9.62 26.40
CA ASN A 511 1.24 -8.22 26.19
C ASN A 511 2.70 -7.95 26.54
N LYS A 512 3.10 -8.23 27.78
CA LYS A 512 4.44 -7.92 28.28
C LYS A 512 4.96 -9.03 29.18
N ASN A 513 6.24 -9.33 29.01
CA ASN A 513 7.01 -10.21 29.88
C ASN A 513 7.90 -9.34 30.76
N ILE A 514 7.84 -9.51 32.07
CA ILE A 514 8.55 -8.73 33.07
C ILE A 514 9.31 -9.71 33.97
N GLY A 515 10.48 -10.15 33.51
CA GLY A 515 11.25 -11.17 34.23
C GLY A 515 10.51 -12.51 34.30
N ASP A 516 10.11 -12.90 35.51
CA ASP A 516 9.27 -14.05 35.86
C ASP A 516 7.77 -13.84 35.69
N SER A 517 7.36 -12.60 35.53
CA SER A 517 5.95 -12.23 35.44
C SER A 517 5.47 -12.05 33.99
N PHE A 518 4.26 -12.54 33.69
CA PHE A 518 3.62 -12.46 32.38
C PHE A 518 2.27 -11.73 32.47
N LEU A 519 2.12 -10.64 31.72
CA LEU A 519 0.86 -9.92 31.56
C LEU A 519 0.10 -10.44 30.33
N ILE A 520 -1.11 -10.93 30.57
CA ILE A 520 -2.01 -11.50 29.57
C ILE A 520 -3.33 -10.74 29.58
N VAL A 521 -3.91 -10.55 28.40
CA VAL A 521 -5.14 -9.78 28.22
C VAL A 521 -6.12 -10.48 27.29
N TRP A 522 -7.40 -10.49 27.67
CA TRP A 522 -8.52 -10.80 26.78
C TRP A 522 -9.33 -9.54 26.52
N LYS A 523 -9.15 -8.98 25.33
CA LYS A 523 -9.76 -7.70 24.94
C LYS A 523 -11.18 -7.87 24.40
N PHE A 524 -12.09 -7.02 24.86
CA PHE A 524 -13.43 -6.88 24.31
C PHE A 524 -13.50 -5.72 23.32
N LYS A 525 -14.39 -5.84 22.33
CA LYS A 525 -14.70 -4.72 21.42
C LYS A 525 -15.74 -3.80 22.06
N PRO A 526 -15.84 -2.53 21.64
CA PRO A 526 -16.86 -1.61 22.15
C PRO A 526 -18.31 -2.10 22.01
N LYS A 527 -18.57 -2.99 21.04
CA LYS A 527 -19.88 -3.64 20.86
C LYS A 527 -20.21 -4.70 21.91
N ASP A 528 -19.19 -5.24 22.59
CA ASP A 528 -19.32 -6.31 23.57
C ASP A 528 -19.64 -5.75 24.98
N PHE A 529 -18.98 -4.65 25.34
CA PHE A 529 -19.19 -3.94 26.60
C PHE A 529 -19.19 -2.43 26.36
N SER A 530 -20.16 -1.74 26.96
CA SER A 530 -20.21 -0.28 26.99
C SER A 530 -19.75 0.24 28.36
N ILE A 531 -19.09 1.40 28.34
CA ILE A 531 -18.64 2.09 29.55
C ILE A 531 -19.50 3.34 29.69
N SER A 532 -20.23 3.45 30.80
CA SER A 532 -20.97 4.67 31.16
C SER A 532 -20.04 5.74 31.74
N SER A 533 -20.47 7.01 31.76
CA SER A 533 -19.72 8.15 32.30
C SER A 533 -19.23 7.94 33.74
N ASN A 534 -19.95 7.14 34.53
CA ASN A 534 -19.58 6.81 35.92
C ASN A 534 -18.63 5.59 36.05
N ASN A 535 -17.92 5.22 34.98
CA ASN A 535 -17.05 4.02 34.91
C ASN A 535 -17.77 2.68 35.14
N ILE A 536 -19.10 2.65 35.08
CA ILE A 536 -19.88 1.41 35.18
C ILE A 536 -19.79 0.69 33.83
N ILE A 537 -19.32 -0.56 33.88
CA ILE A 537 -19.17 -1.42 32.71
C ILE A 537 -20.44 -2.24 32.55
N ARG A 538 -21.14 -2.08 31.43
CA ARG A 538 -22.35 -2.84 31.10
C ARG A 538 -22.06 -3.83 29.99
N ARG A 539 -22.44 -5.09 30.23
CA ARG A 539 -22.37 -6.15 29.23
C ARG A 539 -23.49 -5.98 28.21
N ASN A 540 -23.17 -6.08 26.93
CA ASN A 540 -24.17 -6.17 25.89
C ASN A 540 -24.71 -7.61 25.82
N SER A 541 -25.99 -7.81 26.14
CA SER A 541 -26.65 -9.13 26.13
C SER A 541 -26.59 -9.81 24.76
N SER A 542 -26.53 -9.04 23.67
CA SER A 542 -26.47 -9.57 22.30
C SER A 542 -25.07 -10.03 21.90
N SER A 543 -24.02 -9.66 22.63
CA SER A 543 -22.66 -10.08 22.29
C SER A 543 -22.35 -11.49 22.78
N ARG A 544 -22.25 -12.43 21.85
CA ARG A 544 -21.82 -13.81 22.13
C ARG A 544 -20.39 -13.87 22.68
N LYS A 545 -19.49 -13.00 22.21
CA LYS A 545 -18.10 -12.95 22.67
C LYS A 545 -18.02 -12.57 24.16
N ALA A 546 -18.88 -11.66 24.62
CA ALA A 546 -18.94 -11.29 26.04
C ALA A 546 -19.38 -12.44 26.95
N GLU A 547 -20.04 -13.47 26.40
CA GLU A 547 -20.52 -14.64 27.14
C GLU A 547 -19.45 -15.71 27.35
N TYR A 548 -18.80 -16.15 26.26
CA TYR A 548 -17.89 -17.29 26.35
C TYR A 548 -16.45 -16.91 26.73
N LEU A 549 -16.03 -15.66 26.51
CA LEU A 549 -14.63 -15.26 26.69
C LEU A 549 -14.16 -15.28 28.15
N PRO A 550 -14.98 -14.88 29.15
CA PRO A 550 -14.64 -15.06 30.57
C PRO A 550 -14.37 -16.54 30.90
N ASP A 551 -15.27 -17.43 30.49
CA ASP A 551 -15.13 -18.87 30.73
C ASP A 551 -13.86 -19.44 30.07
N LEU A 552 -13.53 -18.97 28.86
CA LEU A 552 -12.28 -19.35 28.18
C LEU A 552 -11.03 -18.83 28.88
N ALA A 553 -11.08 -17.64 29.48
CA ALA A 553 -9.96 -17.11 30.23
C ALA A 553 -9.62 -18.06 31.39
N LEU A 554 -10.61 -18.41 32.23
CA LEU A 554 -10.40 -19.38 33.31
C LEU A 554 -9.88 -20.73 32.78
N LEU A 555 -10.50 -21.25 31.73
CA LEU A 555 -10.07 -22.51 31.11
C LEU A 555 -8.61 -22.46 30.64
N ALA A 556 -8.16 -21.33 30.08
CA ALA A 556 -6.80 -21.17 29.61
C ALA A 556 -5.79 -21.32 30.75
N PHE A 557 -6.05 -20.70 31.91
CA PHE A 557 -5.20 -20.83 33.09
C PHE A 557 -5.18 -22.24 33.66
N LEU A 558 -6.34 -22.90 33.74
CA LEU A 558 -6.41 -24.31 34.17
C LEU A 558 -5.62 -25.22 33.22
N LYS A 559 -5.65 -24.95 31.91
CA LYS A 559 -4.87 -25.69 30.91
C LYS A 559 -3.38 -25.40 31.02
N ILE A 560 -2.98 -24.18 31.38
CA ILE A 560 -1.58 -23.83 31.66
C ILE A 560 -1.08 -24.59 32.89
N LEU A 561 -1.84 -24.56 33.99
CA LEU A 561 -1.53 -25.31 35.22
C LEU A 561 -1.36 -26.80 34.96
N ALA A 562 -2.26 -27.39 34.18
CA ALA A 562 -2.15 -28.79 33.77
C ALA A 562 -0.90 -29.05 32.90
N LYS A 563 -0.54 -28.13 31.98
CA LYS A 563 0.63 -28.31 31.10
C LYS A 563 1.95 -28.17 31.82
N ILE A 564 2.10 -27.20 32.73
CA ILE A 564 3.32 -27.01 33.54
C ILE A 564 3.64 -28.29 34.33
N ASN A 565 2.61 -28.99 34.81
CA ASN A 565 2.75 -30.22 35.57
C ASN A 565 2.85 -31.50 34.71
N LYS A 566 2.80 -31.40 33.37
CA LYS A 566 2.80 -32.57 32.47
C LYS A 566 3.86 -32.50 31.37
N ASP A 567 4.28 -31.31 30.96
CA ASP A 567 5.19 -31.14 29.83
C ASP A 567 6.60 -31.59 30.21
N SER A 568 7.13 -32.53 29.42
CA SER A 568 8.50 -33.05 29.58
C SER A 568 9.56 -31.95 29.62
N SER A 569 9.37 -30.84 28.87
CA SER A 569 10.34 -29.75 28.85
C SER A 569 10.44 -29.02 30.19
N ILE A 570 9.40 -29.07 31.01
CA ILE A 570 9.37 -28.46 32.35
C ILE A 570 9.69 -29.49 33.43
N LEU A 571 9.18 -30.72 33.29
CA LEU A 571 9.40 -31.78 34.27
C LEU A 571 10.89 -32.14 34.44
N LYS A 572 11.72 -31.94 33.43
CA LYS A 572 13.19 -32.13 33.52
C LYS A 572 13.85 -31.32 34.64
N TYR A 573 13.31 -30.13 34.98
CA TYR A 573 13.88 -29.29 36.03
C TYR A 573 13.66 -29.87 37.43
N ARG A 574 12.61 -30.68 37.62
CA ARG A 574 12.35 -31.39 38.90
C ARG A 574 13.43 -32.43 39.22
N GLN A 575 14.09 -32.95 38.19
CA GLN A 575 15.13 -33.97 38.30
C GLN A 575 16.55 -33.36 38.34
N SER A 576 16.69 -32.04 38.26
CA SER A 576 18.00 -31.41 38.24
C SER A 576 18.66 -31.44 39.62
N GLU A 577 19.91 -31.92 39.69
CA GLU A 577 20.64 -32.04 40.95
C GLU A 577 20.89 -30.67 41.60
N GLY A 578 21.23 -29.65 40.81
CA GLY A 578 21.50 -28.30 41.31
C GLY A 578 20.29 -27.69 42.03
N LEU A 579 19.09 -27.77 41.43
CA LEU A 579 17.88 -27.22 42.05
C LEU A 579 17.48 -28.04 43.27
N ASN A 580 17.62 -29.37 43.23
CA ASN A 580 17.30 -30.22 44.37
C ASN A 580 18.27 -30.06 45.56
N LYS A 581 19.53 -29.67 45.31
CA LYS A 581 20.50 -29.33 46.36
C LYS A 581 20.10 -28.06 47.13
N LYS A 582 19.66 -27.01 46.43
CA LYS A 582 19.23 -25.74 47.04
C LYS A 582 17.81 -25.83 47.62
N MET A 583 16.90 -26.49 46.90
CA MET A 583 15.48 -26.62 47.23
C MET A 583 15.06 -28.09 47.14
N LYS A 584 14.93 -28.78 48.28
CA LYS A 584 14.52 -30.19 48.30
C LYS A 584 13.16 -30.37 47.60
N ASN A 585 13.08 -31.37 46.71
CA ASN A 585 11.88 -31.68 45.91
C ASN A 585 11.39 -30.47 45.09
N PHE A 586 12.30 -29.85 44.33
CA PHE A 586 11.96 -28.68 43.54
C PHE A 586 10.87 -29.00 42.50
N GLU A 587 9.85 -28.14 42.46
CA GLU A 587 8.79 -28.19 41.46
C GLU A 587 8.57 -26.80 40.88
N VAL A 588 8.45 -26.75 39.55
CA VAL A 588 8.08 -25.51 38.86
C VAL A 588 6.61 -25.20 39.17
N LYS A 589 6.38 -24.14 39.94
CA LYS A 589 5.05 -23.65 40.32
C LYS A 589 4.85 -22.24 39.75
N MET A 590 3.60 -21.91 39.47
CA MET A 590 3.21 -20.58 39.04
C MET A 590 2.01 -20.09 39.83
N GLY A 591 1.99 -18.79 40.12
CA GLY A 591 0.82 -18.08 40.64
C GLY A 591 0.09 -17.36 39.52
N PHE A 592 -1.23 -17.27 39.65
CA PHE A 592 -2.09 -16.66 38.65
C PHE A 592 -3.14 -15.75 39.30
N GLY A 593 -3.24 -14.51 38.85
CA GLY A 593 -4.24 -13.55 39.30
C GLY A 593 -5.03 -13.00 38.13
N LEU A 594 -6.36 -13.11 38.17
CA LEU A 594 -7.22 -12.56 37.12
C LEU A 594 -8.20 -11.53 37.68
N ASN A 595 -8.36 -10.45 36.92
CA ASN A 595 -9.36 -9.43 37.20
C ASN A 595 -10.03 -8.93 35.90
N PHE A 596 -11.31 -8.56 36.01
CA PHE A 596 -12.05 -7.88 34.95
C PHE A 596 -12.11 -6.37 35.22
N GLY A 597 -11.98 -5.55 34.18
CA GLY A 597 -12.18 -4.11 34.30
C GLY A 597 -11.81 -3.32 33.04
N TRP A 598 -11.81 -2.00 33.17
CA TRP A 598 -11.35 -1.11 32.10
C TRP A 598 -9.84 -0.87 32.18
N ALA A 599 -9.21 -0.50 31.06
CA ALA A 599 -7.87 0.10 31.03
C ALA A 599 -7.71 1.09 29.90
N ILE A 600 -6.73 1.98 30.03
CA ILE A 600 -6.27 2.82 28.93
C ILE A 600 -5.18 2.05 28.19
N GLU A 601 -5.45 1.71 26.93
CA GLU A 601 -4.49 1.11 26.00
C GLU A 601 -3.84 2.20 25.15
N GLY A 602 -2.52 2.31 25.19
CA GLY A 602 -1.80 3.34 24.44
C GLY A 602 -0.29 3.12 24.42
N ALA A 603 0.39 3.93 23.59
CA ALA A 603 1.84 3.99 23.58
C ALA A 603 2.32 4.81 24.77
N ILE A 604 3.30 4.28 25.51
CA ILE A 604 3.96 4.97 26.61
C ILE A 604 5.45 4.96 26.35
N GLY A 605 6.09 6.10 26.59
CA GLY A 605 7.53 6.24 26.51
C GLY A 605 7.95 7.58 25.96
N SER A 606 9.08 7.59 25.27
CA SER A 606 9.70 8.76 24.66
C SER A 606 10.03 8.48 23.21
N LYS A 607 10.55 9.48 22.48
CA LYS A 607 11.03 9.30 21.11
C LYS A 607 12.10 8.19 20.98
N PHE A 608 12.78 7.84 22.07
CA PHE A 608 13.83 6.81 22.10
C PHE A 608 13.30 5.40 22.34
N LYS A 609 12.17 5.25 23.04
CA LYS A 609 11.60 3.94 23.39
C LYS A 609 10.10 4.07 23.62
N ILE A 610 9.33 3.27 22.90
CA ILE A 610 7.87 3.21 22.97
C ILE A 610 7.45 1.79 23.29
N ASP A 611 6.67 1.62 24.36
CA ASP A 611 6.03 0.35 24.72
C ASP A 611 4.50 0.52 24.63
N ALA A 612 3.82 -0.46 24.05
CA ALA A 612 2.37 -0.56 24.16
C ALA A 612 2.00 -1.07 25.56
N SER A 613 1.17 -0.33 26.28
CA SER A 613 0.86 -0.65 27.68
C SER A 613 -0.62 -0.49 28.00
N TYR A 614 -1.02 -1.13 29.10
CA TYR A 614 -2.32 -1.01 29.72
C TYR A 614 -2.18 -0.31 31.07
N LEU A 615 -2.74 0.89 31.21
CA LEU A 615 -2.76 1.62 32.47
C LEU A 615 -4.15 1.58 33.09
N SER A 616 -4.23 1.01 34.30
CA SER A 616 -5.47 0.95 35.07
C SER A 616 -5.24 0.47 36.50
N PRO A 617 -6.04 0.94 37.49
CA PRO A 617 -6.17 0.28 38.78
C PRO A 617 -6.54 -1.21 38.65
N HIS A 618 -7.30 -1.60 37.63
CA HIS A 618 -7.71 -2.99 37.38
C HIS A 618 -6.58 -3.91 36.91
N VAL A 619 -5.55 -3.35 36.26
CA VAL A 619 -4.33 -4.08 35.88
C VAL A 619 -3.50 -4.34 37.13
N ASN A 620 -3.31 -3.31 37.96
CA ASN A 620 -2.61 -3.44 39.24
C ASN A 620 -3.32 -4.41 40.19
N LEU A 621 -4.66 -4.42 40.19
CA LEU A 621 -5.45 -5.37 40.95
C LEU A 621 -5.15 -6.81 40.54
N ALA A 622 -5.09 -7.13 39.24
CA ALA A 622 -4.73 -8.48 38.78
C ALA A 622 -3.34 -8.93 39.27
N SER A 623 -2.34 -8.05 39.23
CA SER A 623 -0.99 -8.34 39.77
C SER A 623 -1.01 -8.60 41.27
N ARG A 624 -1.82 -7.87 42.03
CA ARG A 624 -1.95 -8.07 43.48
C ARG A 624 -2.69 -9.35 43.83
N LEU A 625 -3.70 -9.73 43.04
CA LEU A 625 -4.38 -11.01 43.19
C LEU A 625 -3.43 -12.17 42.91
N GLU A 626 -2.54 -12.03 41.93
CA GLU A 626 -1.46 -13.00 41.69
C GLU A 626 -0.58 -13.12 42.94
N ALA A 627 -0.08 -12.00 43.48
CA ALA A 627 0.77 -12.02 44.66
C ALA A 627 0.06 -12.64 45.88
N ALA A 628 -1.24 -12.36 46.05
CA ALA A 628 -2.07 -12.92 47.11
C ALA A 628 -2.15 -14.45 47.08
N THR A 629 -1.96 -15.07 45.91
CA THR A 629 -2.00 -16.54 45.81
C THR A 629 -0.91 -17.21 46.68
N LYS A 630 0.20 -16.52 46.98
CA LYS A 630 1.22 -16.98 47.95
C LYS A 630 0.65 -17.13 49.36
N GLN A 631 -0.11 -16.14 49.81
CA GLN A 631 -0.70 -16.10 51.16
C GLN A 631 -1.81 -17.14 51.33
N TYR A 632 -2.60 -17.36 50.28
CA TYR A 632 -3.67 -18.35 50.29
C TYR A 632 -3.20 -19.76 49.93
N GLY A 633 -1.93 -19.95 49.55
CA GLY A 633 -1.39 -21.26 49.17
C GLY A 633 -2.10 -21.91 47.97
N VAL A 634 -2.77 -21.12 47.13
CA VAL A 634 -3.49 -21.59 45.93
C VAL A 634 -2.72 -21.21 44.67
N PRO A 635 -2.92 -21.90 43.54
CA PRO A 635 -2.26 -21.52 42.28
C PRO A 635 -2.94 -20.35 41.55
N LEU A 636 -4.22 -20.07 41.83
CA LEU A 636 -5.05 -19.18 41.03
C LEU A 636 -6.03 -18.39 41.92
N ILE A 637 -6.08 -17.07 41.75
CA ILE A 637 -7.10 -16.19 42.37
C ILE A 637 -7.80 -15.37 41.29
N LEU A 638 -9.12 -15.25 41.43
CA LEU A 638 -10.03 -14.54 40.54
C LEU A 638 -10.75 -13.45 41.34
N SER A 639 -10.92 -12.27 40.74
CA SER A 639 -11.76 -11.22 41.35
C SER A 639 -13.24 -11.54 41.25
N GLY A 640 -14.03 -11.03 42.19
CA GLY A 640 -15.50 -11.13 42.17
C GLY A 640 -16.10 -10.53 40.91
N ALA A 641 -15.53 -9.44 40.39
CA ALA A 641 -15.97 -8.81 39.15
C ALA A 641 -15.85 -9.75 37.94
N LEU A 642 -14.81 -10.59 37.89
CA LEU A 642 -14.68 -11.62 36.87
C LEU A 642 -15.61 -12.80 37.13
N TYR A 643 -15.73 -13.24 38.38
CA TYR A 643 -16.63 -14.33 38.78
C TYR A 643 -18.08 -14.05 38.35
N ASP A 644 -18.55 -12.82 38.54
CA ASP A 644 -19.93 -12.43 38.21
C ASP A 644 -20.24 -12.61 36.71
N LEU A 645 -19.23 -12.52 35.83
CA LEU A 645 -19.35 -12.68 34.37
C LEU A 645 -19.42 -14.13 33.89
N PHE A 646 -18.98 -15.10 34.70
CA PHE A 646 -18.95 -16.50 34.30
C PHE A 646 -20.36 -17.07 34.09
N SER A 647 -20.45 -18.08 33.22
CA SER A 647 -21.67 -18.87 33.11
C SER A 647 -21.98 -19.62 34.42
N PRO A 648 -23.26 -19.90 34.73
CA PRO A 648 -23.64 -20.61 35.96
C PRO A 648 -22.90 -21.94 36.16
N ALA A 649 -22.66 -22.65 35.06
CA ALA A 649 -21.93 -23.92 35.08
C ALA A 649 -20.44 -23.74 35.47
N VAL A 650 -19.78 -22.68 34.98
CA VAL A 650 -18.39 -22.37 35.32
C VAL A 650 -18.25 -21.80 36.74
N LYS A 651 -19.28 -21.10 37.25
CA LYS A 651 -19.31 -20.65 38.65
C LYS A 651 -19.18 -21.81 39.64
N ALA A 652 -19.76 -22.97 39.35
CA ALA A 652 -19.61 -24.19 40.17
C ALA A 652 -18.15 -24.70 40.26
N PHE A 653 -17.26 -24.26 39.36
CA PHE A 653 -15.83 -24.57 39.42
C PHE A 653 -15.04 -23.60 40.29
N CYS A 654 -15.67 -22.56 40.84
CA CYS A 654 -15.03 -21.55 41.67
C CYS A 654 -15.52 -21.63 43.11
N ARG A 655 -14.61 -21.45 44.07
CA ARG A 655 -14.91 -21.35 45.50
C ARG A 655 -14.66 -19.92 45.96
N HIS A 656 -15.61 -19.32 46.67
CA HIS A 656 -15.42 -18.02 47.33
C HIS A 656 -14.51 -18.23 48.53
N ILE A 657 -13.32 -17.62 48.54
CA ILE A 657 -12.31 -17.91 49.58
C ILE A 657 -12.21 -16.81 50.64
N ASP A 658 -12.44 -15.54 50.26
CA ASP A 658 -12.41 -14.43 51.19
C ASP A 658 -13.01 -13.15 50.58
N THR A 659 -13.28 -12.16 51.45
CA THR A 659 -13.53 -10.77 51.06
C THR A 659 -12.45 -9.88 51.67
N VAL A 660 -11.65 -9.24 50.82
CA VAL A 660 -10.49 -8.46 51.27
C VAL A 660 -10.46 -7.05 50.70
N THR A 661 -9.92 -6.11 51.47
CA THR A 661 -9.49 -4.82 50.96
C THR A 661 -8.02 -4.89 50.60
N ILE A 662 -7.64 -4.15 49.55
CA ILE A 662 -6.30 -4.19 48.99
C ILE A 662 -5.67 -2.83 49.18
N LYS A 663 -4.41 -2.78 49.61
CA LYS A 663 -3.72 -1.52 49.92
C LYS A 663 -3.85 -0.46 48.83
N GLY A 664 -4.44 0.68 49.15
CA GLY A 664 -4.71 1.77 48.20
C GLY A 664 -6.11 1.74 47.57
N SER A 665 -6.96 0.78 47.95
CA SER A 665 -8.39 0.79 47.66
C SER A 665 -9.18 0.30 48.88
N ASN A 666 -10.04 1.17 49.41
CA ASN A 666 -10.90 0.85 50.56
C ASN A 666 -12.14 0.04 50.15
N THR A 667 -12.35 -0.21 48.86
CA THR A 667 -13.48 -1.02 48.39
C THR A 667 -13.20 -2.50 48.65
N PRO A 668 -14.06 -3.23 49.37
CA PRO A 668 -13.90 -4.65 49.60
C PRO A 668 -14.11 -5.44 48.30
N ILE A 669 -13.24 -6.41 48.06
CA ILE A 669 -13.24 -7.24 46.87
C ILE A 669 -13.38 -8.70 47.29
N ARG A 670 -14.42 -9.35 46.78
CA ARG A 670 -14.59 -10.81 46.87
C ARG A 670 -13.52 -11.49 46.02
N ILE A 671 -12.85 -12.49 46.57
CA ILE A 671 -11.84 -13.27 45.86
C ILE A 671 -12.24 -14.73 45.80
N TYR A 672 -12.01 -15.35 44.65
CA TYR A 672 -12.39 -16.73 44.36
C TYR A 672 -11.18 -17.52 43.89
N THR A 673 -11.19 -18.83 44.08
CA THR A 673 -10.19 -19.76 43.52
C THR A 673 -10.88 -20.83 42.69
N SER A 674 -10.14 -21.47 41.78
CA SER A 674 -10.54 -22.76 41.21
C SER A 674 -9.57 -23.82 41.72
N ASP A 675 -10.03 -24.61 42.69
CA ASP A 675 -9.20 -25.57 43.40
C ASP A 675 -8.64 -26.65 42.46
N CYS A 676 -7.32 -26.84 42.51
CA CYS A 676 -6.58 -27.76 41.67
C CYS A 676 -5.53 -28.51 42.49
N ASP A 677 -5.46 -29.81 42.31
CA ASP A 677 -4.45 -30.70 42.89
C ASP A 677 -3.64 -31.35 41.76
N PHE A 678 -2.32 -31.29 41.85
CA PHE A 678 -1.43 -31.74 40.76
C PHE A 678 -0.84 -33.14 41.00
N SER A 679 -1.05 -33.72 42.19
CA SER A 679 -0.42 -34.97 42.63
C SER A 679 -0.73 -36.17 41.73
N GLU A 680 -1.95 -36.27 41.20
CA GLU A 680 -2.38 -37.38 40.33
C GLU A 680 -2.08 -37.17 38.84
N LEU A 681 -1.42 -36.07 38.45
CA LEU A 681 -1.12 -35.79 37.04
C LEU A 681 0.08 -36.61 36.54
N SER A 682 -0.15 -37.41 35.50
CA SER A 682 0.91 -38.17 34.82
C SER A 682 1.62 -37.33 33.74
N PRO A 683 2.94 -37.52 33.56
CA PRO A 683 3.71 -36.88 32.49
C PRO A 683 3.11 -37.14 31.11
N SER A 684 3.18 -36.15 30.23
CA SER A 684 2.73 -36.30 28.84
C SER A 684 3.64 -37.26 28.08
N ARG A 685 3.09 -38.36 27.55
CA ARG A 685 3.83 -39.33 26.71
C ARG A 685 4.11 -38.82 25.29
N SER A 686 3.49 -37.72 24.86
CA SER A 686 3.62 -37.24 23.49
C SER A 686 4.91 -36.48 23.25
N LYS A 687 5.68 -36.90 22.22
CA LYS A 687 6.72 -36.04 21.62
C LYS A 687 6.07 -34.70 21.23
N PRO A 688 6.74 -33.55 21.43
CA PRO A 688 6.20 -32.26 21.03
C PRO A 688 5.90 -32.30 19.53
N LYS A 689 4.61 -32.35 19.15
CA LYS A 689 4.20 -32.38 17.74
C LYS A 689 4.85 -31.21 17.01
N THR A 690 5.79 -31.52 16.13
CA THR A 690 6.52 -30.58 15.29
C THR A 690 5.50 -29.86 14.41
N LYS A 691 5.33 -28.54 14.63
CA LYS A 691 4.46 -27.65 13.83
C LYS A 691 2.95 -27.93 13.87
N GLU A 692 2.36 -28.27 15.02
CA GLU A 692 0.91 -28.05 15.16
C GLU A 692 0.61 -26.55 15.15
N ASN A 693 0.03 -26.08 14.04
CA ASN A 693 -0.21 -24.67 13.74
C ASN A 693 -1.22 -24.09 14.75
N SER A 694 -0.75 -23.41 15.80
CA SER A 694 -1.61 -22.82 16.86
C SER A 694 -2.66 -21.89 16.27
N ASN A 695 -2.30 -21.18 15.19
CA ASN A 695 -3.19 -20.35 14.40
C ASN A 695 -4.42 -21.10 13.86
N LEU A 696 -4.25 -22.34 13.35
CA LEU A 696 -5.38 -23.14 12.87
C LEU A 696 -6.28 -23.56 14.02
N LYS A 697 -5.71 -23.97 15.17
CA LYS A 697 -6.49 -24.32 16.37
C LYS A 697 -7.28 -23.12 16.90
N ARG A 698 -6.66 -21.95 16.96
CA ARG A 698 -7.31 -20.70 17.35
C ARG A 698 -8.47 -20.36 16.41
N LYS A 699 -8.27 -20.43 15.09
CA LYS A 699 -9.32 -20.16 14.08
C LYS A 699 -10.45 -21.18 14.16
N ALA A 700 -10.13 -22.46 14.26
CA ALA A 700 -11.13 -23.52 14.38
C ALA A 700 -11.94 -23.38 15.67
N LEU A 701 -11.29 -23.11 16.80
CA LEU A 701 -11.97 -22.86 18.07
C LEU A 701 -12.89 -21.64 17.98
N LYS A 702 -12.39 -20.53 17.39
CA LYS A 702 -13.19 -19.32 17.19
C LYS A 702 -14.44 -19.60 16.38
N LYS A 703 -14.29 -20.31 15.24
CA LYS A 703 -15.42 -20.69 14.39
C LYS A 703 -16.43 -21.54 15.16
N LYS A 704 -15.97 -22.54 15.91
CA LYS A 704 -16.86 -23.40 16.72
C LYS A 704 -17.64 -22.64 17.78
N LEU A 705 -17.01 -21.65 18.43
CA LEU A 705 -17.63 -20.77 19.43
C LEU A 705 -18.67 -19.83 18.82
N GLU A 706 -18.40 -19.31 17.62
CA GLU A 706 -19.32 -18.45 16.87
C GLU A 706 -20.52 -19.25 16.35
N ASP A 707 -20.30 -20.47 15.86
CA ASP A 707 -21.34 -21.38 15.31
C ASP A 707 -22.15 -22.11 16.41
N ARG A 708 -21.91 -21.84 17.72
CA ARG A 708 -22.49 -22.56 18.89
C ARG A 708 -22.28 -24.08 18.93
N SER A 709 -21.49 -24.63 18.02
CA SER A 709 -21.15 -26.06 17.98
C SER A 709 -20.30 -26.54 19.17
N TRP A 710 -19.74 -25.61 19.95
CA TRP A 710 -18.91 -25.92 21.10
C TRP A 710 -19.00 -24.83 22.17
N ASN A 711 -19.18 -25.22 23.43
CA ASN A 711 -19.15 -24.30 24.55
C ASN A 711 -17.92 -24.55 25.45
N PRO A 712 -17.39 -23.52 26.13
CA PRO A 712 -16.26 -23.69 27.03
C PRO A 712 -16.49 -24.75 28.10
N ILE A 713 -17.73 -24.87 28.60
CA ILE A 713 -18.13 -25.84 29.62
C ILE A 713 -17.85 -27.29 29.22
N ASP A 714 -18.02 -27.63 27.94
CA ASP A 714 -17.75 -28.97 27.42
C ASP A 714 -16.28 -29.34 27.66
N SER A 715 -15.36 -28.38 27.57
CA SER A 715 -13.97 -28.64 27.90
C SER A 715 -13.68 -28.78 29.39
N PHE A 716 -14.49 -28.24 30.29
CA PHE A 716 -14.26 -28.43 31.72
C PHE A 716 -14.58 -29.87 32.13
N SER A 717 -15.61 -30.48 31.54
CA SER A 717 -16.00 -31.87 31.76
C SER A 717 -15.17 -32.87 30.94
N GLU A 718 -14.96 -32.63 29.65
CA GLU A 718 -14.26 -33.55 28.74
C GLU A 718 -12.74 -33.59 28.96
N SER A 719 -12.16 -32.50 29.49
CA SER A 719 -10.71 -32.41 29.65
C SER A 719 -10.23 -33.29 30.79
N ARG A 720 -9.76 -34.50 30.45
CA ARG A 720 -9.13 -35.45 31.38
C ARG A 720 -8.18 -34.80 32.40
N SER A 721 -7.39 -33.81 32.00
CA SER A 721 -6.44 -33.16 32.92
C SER A 721 -7.13 -32.27 33.97
N VAL A 722 -8.23 -31.60 33.61
CA VAL A 722 -9.00 -30.74 34.54
C VAL A 722 -9.78 -31.61 35.51
N THR A 723 -10.38 -32.70 35.01
CA THR A 723 -11.08 -33.69 35.84
C THR A 723 -10.15 -34.33 36.87
N ILE A 724 -8.93 -34.72 36.46
CA ILE A 724 -7.93 -35.27 37.39
C ILE A 724 -7.55 -34.25 38.46
N MET A 725 -7.30 -32.99 38.08
CA MET A 725 -6.93 -31.95 39.06
C MET A 725 -8.00 -31.67 40.11
N ARG A 726 -9.28 -31.98 39.81
CA ARG A 726 -10.39 -31.75 40.73
C ARG A 726 -10.85 -32.99 41.48
N ARG A 727 -10.44 -34.19 41.06
CA ARG A 727 -10.91 -35.47 41.62
C ARG A 727 -10.71 -35.56 43.13
N SER A 728 -9.62 -34.98 43.63
CA SER A 728 -9.28 -35.05 45.04
C SER A 728 -10.21 -34.19 45.91
N PHE A 729 -10.96 -33.24 45.35
CA PHE A 729 -11.92 -32.39 46.06
C PHE A 729 -13.33 -32.96 45.99
N LYS A 730 -13.81 -33.52 47.12
CA LYS A 730 -15.16 -34.08 47.25
C LYS A 730 -16.21 -32.97 47.44
N LYS A 731 -17.46 -33.25 47.07
CA LYS A 731 -18.58 -32.31 47.29
C LYS A 731 -18.73 -31.91 48.76
N GLU A 732 -18.58 -32.86 49.68
CA GLU A 732 -18.64 -32.62 51.13
C GLU A 732 -17.64 -31.57 51.61
N PHE A 733 -16.46 -31.51 51.00
CA PHE A 733 -15.45 -30.49 51.33
C PHE A 733 -15.94 -29.08 50.97
N PHE A 734 -16.51 -28.90 49.78
CA PHE A 734 -17.04 -27.61 49.34
C PHE A 734 -18.22 -27.16 50.20
N GLU A 735 -19.16 -28.07 50.50
CA GLU A 735 -20.32 -27.79 51.36
C GLU A 735 -19.90 -27.44 52.80
N THR A 736 -18.92 -28.16 53.34
CA THR A 736 -18.38 -27.88 54.68
C THR A 736 -17.70 -26.52 54.73
N PHE A 737 -16.92 -26.18 53.70
CA PHE A 737 -16.24 -24.90 53.61
C PHE A 737 -17.24 -23.75 53.46
N GLU A 738 -18.23 -23.89 52.57
CA GLU A 738 -19.26 -22.86 52.34
C GLU A 738 -20.10 -22.61 53.59
N SER A 739 -20.45 -23.68 54.33
CA SER A 739 -21.11 -23.56 55.64
C SER A 739 -20.23 -22.82 56.65
N GLY A 740 -18.94 -23.15 56.74
CA GLY A 740 -17.99 -22.45 57.61
C GLY A 740 -17.80 -20.99 57.23
N PHE A 741 -17.73 -20.70 55.94
CA PHE A 741 -17.58 -19.34 55.41
C PHE A 741 -18.82 -18.48 55.64
N THR A 742 -20.02 -19.06 55.50
CA THR A 742 -21.27 -18.38 55.82
C THR A 742 -21.35 -18.02 57.31
N LEU A 743 -20.95 -18.93 58.20
CA LEU A 743 -20.86 -18.66 59.64
C LEU A 743 -19.81 -17.59 59.97
N TYR A 744 -18.66 -17.61 59.28
CA TYR A 744 -17.63 -16.60 59.40
C TYR A 744 -18.18 -15.20 59.06
N LEU A 745 -18.88 -15.06 57.94
CA LEU A 745 -19.54 -13.80 57.56
C LEU A 745 -20.66 -13.41 58.52
N ALA A 746 -21.39 -14.38 59.09
CA ALA A 746 -22.42 -14.19 60.10
C ALA A 746 -21.87 -13.85 61.50
N LYS A 747 -20.56 -13.63 61.65
CA LYS A 747 -19.87 -13.30 62.91
C LYS A 747 -19.82 -14.43 63.95
N ASP A 748 -20.22 -15.65 63.61
CA ASP A 748 -20.08 -16.83 64.46
C ASP A 748 -18.75 -17.55 64.20
N TRP A 749 -17.67 -16.96 64.72
CA TRP A 749 -16.31 -17.41 64.47
C TRP A 749 -15.96 -18.73 65.15
N ARG A 750 -16.61 -19.08 66.28
CA ARG A 750 -16.36 -20.37 66.96
C ARG A 750 -16.90 -21.54 66.15
N SER A 751 -18.12 -21.43 65.64
CA SER A 751 -18.69 -22.47 64.78
C SER A 751 -17.97 -22.54 63.44
N ALA A 752 -17.59 -21.38 62.87
CA ALA A 752 -16.79 -21.32 61.65
C ALA A 752 -15.43 -22.04 61.81
N TYR A 753 -14.75 -21.82 62.93
CA TYR A 753 -13.47 -22.47 63.24
C TYR A 753 -13.59 -24.01 63.17
N GLY A 754 -14.59 -24.60 63.83
CA GLY A 754 -14.80 -26.04 63.80
C GLY A 754 -15.06 -26.59 62.38
N LYS A 755 -15.76 -25.82 61.53
CA LYS A 755 -15.98 -26.19 60.12
C LYS A 755 -14.69 -26.14 59.30
N PHE A 756 -13.87 -25.10 59.46
CA PHE A 756 -12.59 -25.01 58.75
C PHE A 756 -11.58 -26.05 59.24
N GLU A 757 -11.57 -26.40 60.52
CA GLU A 757 -10.77 -27.51 61.04
C GLU A 757 -11.22 -28.84 60.41
N LYS A 758 -12.54 -29.06 60.25
CA LYS A 758 -13.06 -30.22 59.50
C LYS A 758 -12.60 -30.21 58.05
N CYS A 759 -12.56 -29.04 57.39
CA CYS A 759 -12.02 -28.90 56.04
C CYS A 759 -10.54 -29.29 55.97
N LEU A 760 -9.72 -28.88 56.94
CA LEU A 760 -8.31 -29.26 57.03
C LEU A 760 -8.12 -30.76 57.29
N LYS A 761 -9.00 -31.42 58.05
CA LYS A 761 -8.99 -32.88 58.21
C LYS A 761 -9.23 -33.60 56.88
N MET A 762 -10.12 -33.07 56.04
CA MET A 762 -10.35 -33.59 54.68
C MET A 762 -9.20 -33.26 53.72
N LYS A 763 -8.65 -32.05 53.82
CA LYS A 763 -7.58 -31.50 52.97
C LYS A 763 -6.54 -30.76 53.81
N PRO A 764 -5.49 -31.46 54.28
CA PRO A 764 -4.49 -30.86 55.16
C PRO A 764 -3.70 -29.69 54.56
N LYS A 765 -3.64 -29.61 53.22
CA LYS A 765 -2.93 -28.56 52.48
C LYS A 765 -3.85 -27.47 51.92
N ASP A 766 -5.08 -27.34 52.42
CA ASP A 766 -5.99 -26.28 51.98
C ASP A 766 -5.60 -24.93 52.57
N GLY A 767 -4.89 -24.11 51.80
CA GLY A 767 -4.42 -22.81 52.24
C GLY A 767 -5.52 -21.81 52.60
N PRO A 768 -6.66 -21.71 51.88
CA PRO A 768 -7.76 -20.83 52.26
C PRO A 768 -8.36 -21.14 53.64
N SER A 769 -8.64 -22.42 53.95
CA SER A 769 -9.12 -22.80 55.28
C SER A 769 -8.12 -22.45 56.37
N LEU A 770 -6.83 -22.72 56.13
CA LEU A 770 -5.75 -22.40 57.06
C LEU A 770 -5.66 -20.90 57.33
N ARG A 771 -5.75 -20.07 56.29
CA ARG A 771 -5.63 -18.61 56.44
C ARG A 771 -6.83 -17.96 57.11
N LEU A 772 -8.02 -18.53 56.98
CA LEU A 772 -9.20 -18.10 57.73
C LEU A 772 -9.09 -18.52 59.20
N LEU A 773 -8.62 -19.75 59.47
CA LEU A 773 -8.37 -20.23 60.82
C LEU A 773 -7.36 -19.36 61.57
N GLU A 774 -6.20 -19.07 60.96
CA GLU A 774 -5.16 -18.20 61.56
C GLU A 774 -5.70 -16.82 61.93
N PHE A 775 -6.61 -16.28 61.12
CA PHE A 775 -7.20 -14.97 61.37
C PHE A 775 -8.26 -14.99 62.46
N ILE A 776 -9.09 -16.04 62.50
CA ILE A 776 -10.06 -16.25 63.57
C ILE A 776 -9.32 -16.44 64.91
N SER A 777 -8.27 -17.27 64.92
CA SER A 777 -7.49 -17.53 66.14
C SER A 777 -6.68 -16.31 66.58
N GLY A 778 -6.09 -15.57 65.63
CA GLY A 778 -5.30 -14.38 65.91
C GLY A 778 -6.10 -13.22 66.52
N ASN A 779 -7.41 -13.21 66.31
CA ASN A 779 -8.34 -12.21 66.84
C ASN A 779 -9.18 -12.75 68.03
N GLY A 780 -8.77 -13.85 68.66
CA GLY A 780 -9.42 -14.35 69.89
C GLY A 780 -10.81 -14.95 69.67
N PHE A 781 -11.10 -15.50 68.49
CA PHE A 781 -12.38 -16.17 68.14
C PHE A 781 -13.63 -15.28 68.22
N GLN A 782 -13.47 -13.96 68.25
CA GLN A 782 -14.58 -13.00 68.18
C GLN A 782 -14.23 -11.83 67.23
N PRO A 783 -15.14 -11.45 66.32
CA PRO A 783 -14.93 -10.28 65.48
C PRO A 783 -15.00 -8.99 66.30
N SER A 784 -14.18 -8.00 65.93
CA SER A 784 -14.36 -6.62 66.41
C SER A 784 -15.77 -6.13 66.08
N PRO A 785 -16.42 -5.32 66.95
CA PRO A 785 -17.71 -4.71 66.65
C PRO A 785 -17.74 -3.93 65.32
N SER A 786 -16.60 -3.36 64.92
CA SER A 786 -16.39 -2.63 63.67
C SER A 786 -16.11 -3.51 62.44
N TRP A 787 -16.17 -4.84 62.56
CA TRP A 787 -15.90 -5.74 61.44
C TRP A 787 -17.11 -5.83 60.50
N GLU A 788 -16.90 -5.39 59.27
CA GLU A 788 -17.92 -5.30 58.20
C GLU A 788 -17.88 -6.50 57.23
N GLY A 789 -17.30 -7.64 57.63
CA GLY A 789 -17.27 -8.86 56.80
C GLY A 789 -16.10 -8.94 55.81
N TYR A 790 -15.11 -8.06 55.93
CA TYR A 790 -13.88 -8.08 55.13
C TYR A 790 -12.65 -7.81 55.99
N ARG A 791 -11.47 -8.18 55.50
CA ARG A 791 -10.19 -7.87 56.15
C ARG A 791 -9.20 -7.25 55.19
N ALA A 792 -8.20 -6.54 55.73
CA ALA A 792 -7.10 -6.05 54.91
C ALA A 792 -6.22 -7.22 54.46
N LEU A 793 -5.90 -7.26 53.16
CA LEU A 793 -4.88 -8.17 52.65
C LEU A 793 -3.50 -7.63 53.04
N ASN A 794 -2.75 -8.39 53.83
CA ASN A 794 -1.41 -8.00 54.26
C ASN A 794 -0.44 -7.99 53.07
N ASP A 795 0.56 -7.12 53.08
CA ASP A 795 1.52 -6.95 51.97
C ASP A 795 2.63 -8.03 51.91
N LYS A 796 2.63 -9.01 52.83
CA LYS A 796 3.68 -10.04 52.94
C LYS A 796 3.06 -11.42 53.00
#